data_AF-A0A7Y6DK52-F1
#
_entry.id   AF-A0A7Y6DK52-F1
#
_cell.length_a   1.000
_cell.length_b   1.000
_cell.length_c   1.000
_cell.angle_alpha   90.00
_cell.angle_beta   90.00
_cell.angle_gamma   90.00
#
_symmetry.space_group_name_H-M   'P 1'
#
loop_
_entity.id
_entity.type
_entity.pdbx_description
1 polymer ?
#
loop_
_entity_poly.entity_id
_entity_poly.type
_entity_poly.pdbx_seq_one_letter_code
_entity_poly.pdbx_strand_id
1 'polypeptide(L)'
;VVLARQDEAGPKRLVGYVIPEEGVTLSVHELRSQLASTLAEYMVPSAFVVLPFFPLTANGKLDRRALPAPDAEAYASREYEAPQGEVEQTLARLWAEVLKVEQVGRHDHFFELGGHSLLAVTLIERMRQVGLSADVRVLFSQPTLAALAAAIGSGKEITVPENLIAADCERITPAMLTLMALEQETIDRIVATVPGGARNVQDIYPLAPLQEGILYHHLAAEQGDPYVLKMLFDLKRRDRLTAFVDALQHVIDRHDILRTSVVWQGFDTPVQVVWRQAQLMVEEVVLADAAGDIATQLQDRFDPRHYRLDITRAPMLRLAFAQDAVNGRWVAVLLFHHMALDHTAMEVVQHEMQAHLLGEAVPMAAVPYRNYVAQARLGVSEQEHEGFFREMLGDVDEPTLPFGVREVQGDGGDIEQARRPVDAALSLRLRAQARQLGVSAASLVHLAWAQWLGRVSGKDDVVFGTVLMGRMQGGNGADRALGMFINTLPLRVDVGTQGVREGVKATHARLTGLLGHEHASLALAQRCSGVVAPMPLFSALLNYRHSAGLASSSQALAGWEGIETLSNEERTNYPLTLSVDDLGEGFHLSALAVPQIGAQRVCDSMHIALDNLVESLEQAPSTPLNRLSILSPAEHRQVVTGFNTTGRSYPQDQTVSDLFEVQAEVRPHAIAVVQDGQCLTYSELNARANRLARHLVGLGIQPGDSVALGLARSIELLVSQLAVLKCAAVYVPLDVSAPLERQQFMVEDSAAEVVLSLAGMDVPEGMLRVDLDTMVLDGTSEDLNLMQSAESVAYIMYTSGSTGMPKGVLVPHRAINRLVINNGYADFNAGDRVAFA
;
A
#
# COMPACT_ATOMS: atom_id res chain seq x y z
N VAL A 1 13.34 9.52 -41.03
CA VAL A 1 12.04 9.96 -41.59
C VAL A 1 11.07 8.80 -41.60
N VAL A 2 9.82 8.95 -41.17
CA VAL A 2 8.82 7.86 -41.18
C VAL A 2 7.72 8.15 -42.20
N LEU A 3 7.30 7.14 -42.97
CA LEU A 3 6.21 7.25 -43.95
C LEU A 3 5.24 6.07 -43.82
N ALA A 4 3.95 6.34 -44.01
CA ALA A 4 2.96 5.30 -44.22
C ALA A 4 3.01 4.86 -45.70
N ARG A 5 3.35 3.60 -45.95
CA ARG A 5 3.36 2.97 -47.29
C ARG A 5 2.35 1.82 -47.36
N GLN A 6 1.86 1.57 -48.56
CA GLN A 6 0.94 0.48 -48.86
C GLN A 6 1.49 -0.25 -50.10
N ASP A 7 1.72 -1.55 -50.00
CA ASP A 7 2.10 -2.38 -51.14
C ASP A 7 0.85 -2.80 -51.93
N GLU A 8 1.02 -3.26 -53.18
CA GLU A 8 -0.04 -3.40 -54.21
C GLU A 8 -1.29 -4.22 -53.79
N ALA A 9 -1.28 -4.93 -52.66
CA ALA A 9 -2.45 -5.55 -52.04
C ALA A 9 -2.47 -5.58 -50.49
N GLY A 10 -1.57 -4.86 -49.80
CA GLY A 10 -1.40 -4.95 -48.33
C GLY A 10 -2.02 -3.79 -47.52
N PRO A 11 -2.10 -3.89 -46.18
CA PRO A 11 -2.48 -2.78 -45.30
C PRO A 11 -1.41 -1.66 -45.29
N LYS A 12 -1.81 -0.44 -44.90
CA LYS A 12 -0.89 0.68 -44.71
C LYS A 12 0.01 0.41 -43.51
N ARG A 13 1.33 0.52 -43.69
CA ARG A 13 2.35 0.28 -42.66
C ARG A 13 3.35 1.41 -42.57
N LEU A 14 3.91 1.62 -41.39
CA LEU A 14 4.96 2.62 -41.16
C LEU A 14 6.33 2.05 -41.57
N VAL A 15 7.08 2.81 -42.37
CA VAL A 15 8.46 2.52 -42.78
C VAL A 15 9.35 3.68 -42.31
N GLY A 16 10.37 3.36 -41.53
CA GLY A 16 11.38 4.30 -41.06
C GLY A 16 12.58 4.31 -42.00
N TYR A 17 13.01 5.49 -42.44
CA TYR A 17 14.23 5.68 -43.22
C TYR A 17 15.26 6.39 -42.37
N VAL A 18 16.45 5.80 -42.24
CA VAL A 18 17.52 6.25 -41.34
C VAL A 18 18.84 6.37 -42.09
N ILE A 19 19.69 7.30 -41.65
CA ILE A 19 21.07 7.44 -42.11
C ILE A 19 21.95 7.19 -40.89
N PRO A 20 22.89 6.24 -40.94
CA PRO A 20 23.83 6.00 -39.84
C PRO A 20 24.84 7.14 -39.73
N GLU A 21 25.27 7.44 -38.50
CA GLU A 21 26.44 8.29 -38.29
C GLU A 21 27.72 7.56 -38.74
N GLU A 22 28.76 8.32 -39.06
CA GLU A 22 30.01 7.77 -39.60
C GLU A 22 30.66 6.79 -38.61
N GLY A 23 30.88 5.54 -39.05
CA GLY A 23 31.43 4.46 -38.20
C GLY A 23 30.39 3.66 -37.40
N VAL A 24 29.10 4.01 -37.47
CA VAL A 24 28.01 3.29 -36.78
C VAL A 24 27.34 2.31 -37.74
N THR A 25 27.24 1.05 -37.36
CA THR A 25 26.41 0.05 -38.07
C THR A 25 25.07 -0.05 -37.35
N LEU A 26 23.98 0.25 -38.06
CA LEU A 26 22.63 0.20 -37.49
C LEU A 26 22.01 -1.19 -37.71
N SER A 27 21.58 -1.84 -36.63
CA SER A 27 20.74 -3.02 -36.69
C SER A 27 19.26 -2.63 -36.69
N VAL A 28 18.50 -3.14 -37.67
CA VAL A 28 17.04 -2.95 -37.75
C VAL A 28 16.36 -3.50 -36.48
N HIS A 29 16.88 -4.60 -35.92
CA HIS A 29 16.41 -5.19 -34.68
C HIS A 29 16.64 -4.28 -33.47
N GLU A 30 17.85 -3.71 -33.33
CA GLU A 30 18.18 -2.81 -32.23
C GLU A 30 17.34 -1.52 -32.29
N LEU A 31 17.17 -0.95 -33.49
CA LEU A 31 16.33 0.22 -33.71
C LEU A 31 14.87 -0.05 -33.35
N ARG A 32 14.31 -1.20 -33.78
CA ARG A 32 12.94 -1.58 -33.43
C ARG A 32 12.79 -1.83 -31.93
N SER A 33 13.73 -2.56 -31.31
CA SER A 33 13.70 -2.84 -29.87
C SER A 33 13.76 -1.55 -29.05
N GLN A 34 14.63 -0.62 -29.44
CA GLN A 34 14.75 0.70 -28.80
C GLN A 34 13.46 1.52 -28.96
N LEU A 35 12.84 1.53 -30.14
CA LEU A 35 11.60 2.28 -30.37
C LEU A 35 10.36 1.62 -29.74
N ALA A 36 10.27 0.29 -29.76
CA ALA A 36 9.20 -0.47 -29.10
C ALA A 36 9.21 -0.32 -27.57
N SER A 37 10.36 0.06 -27.01
CA SER A 37 10.45 0.41 -25.59
C SER A 37 9.88 1.79 -25.24
N THR A 38 9.55 2.64 -26.21
CA THR A 38 9.06 4.02 -25.92
C THR A 38 7.78 4.37 -26.65
N LEU A 39 7.42 3.62 -27.67
CA LEU A 39 6.27 3.86 -28.53
C LEU A 39 5.28 2.69 -28.46
N ALA A 40 3.99 2.98 -28.64
CA ALA A 40 2.96 1.95 -28.84
C ALA A 40 3.24 1.18 -30.14
N GLU A 41 2.85 -0.09 -30.20
CA GLU A 41 3.20 -1.00 -31.31
C GLU A 41 2.82 -0.43 -32.69
N TYR A 42 1.63 0.17 -32.81
CA TYR A 42 1.16 0.78 -34.06
C TYR A 42 1.97 2.03 -34.49
N MET A 43 2.76 2.63 -33.59
CA MET A 43 3.64 3.76 -33.88
C MET A 43 5.06 3.33 -34.26
N VAL A 44 5.45 2.10 -33.95
CA VAL A 44 6.77 1.56 -34.28
C VAL A 44 6.81 1.18 -35.76
N PRO A 45 7.75 1.71 -36.56
CA PRO A 45 7.90 1.28 -37.94
C PRO A 45 8.07 -0.24 -38.06
N SER A 46 7.31 -0.82 -38.98
CA SER A 46 7.37 -2.25 -39.34
C SER A 46 8.66 -2.62 -40.09
N ALA A 47 9.32 -1.63 -40.71
CA ALA A 47 10.58 -1.77 -41.41
C ALA A 47 11.47 -0.53 -41.22
N PHE A 48 12.79 -0.72 -41.19
CA PHE A 48 13.79 0.35 -41.23
C PHE A 48 14.71 0.19 -42.45
N VAL A 49 14.69 1.18 -43.34
CA VAL A 49 15.55 1.23 -44.52
C VAL A 49 16.74 2.15 -44.23
N VAL A 50 17.93 1.58 -44.21
CA VAL A 50 19.18 2.30 -43.99
C VAL A 50 19.66 2.87 -45.32
N LEU A 51 19.85 4.19 -45.40
CA LEU A 51 20.29 4.89 -46.60
C LEU A 51 21.62 5.61 -46.36
N PRO A 52 22.50 5.69 -47.37
CA PRO A 52 23.72 6.50 -47.27
C PRO A 52 23.41 8.01 -47.31
N PHE A 53 22.31 8.40 -47.95
CA PHE A 53 21.82 9.78 -48.00
C PHE A 53 20.32 9.80 -48.30
N PHE A 54 19.63 10.88 -47.92
CA PHE A 54 18.24 11.08 -48.31
C PHE A 54 18.15 11.65 -49.72
N PRO A 55 17.28 11.12 -50.59
CA PRO A 55 17.04 11.72 -51.89
C PRO A 55 16.37 13.08 -51.71
N LEU A 56 16.92 14.12 -52.34
CA LEU A 56 16.42 15.49 -52.26
C LEU A 56 15.91 15.93 -53.64
N THR A 57 14.82 16.68 -53.65
CA THR A 57 14.32 17.43 -54.81
C THR A 57 15.28 18.56 -55.17
N ALA A 58 15.15 19.13 -56.38
CA ALA A 58 15.95 20.28 -56.83
C ALA A 58 15.88 21.52 -55.91
N ASN A 59 14.87 21.60 -55.04
CA ASN A 59 14.69 22.67 -54.05
C ASN A 59 15.22 22.29 -52.65
N GLY A 60 16.01 21.22 -52.52
CA GLY A 60 16.62 20.77 -51.25
C GLY A 60 15.66 20.10 -50.26
N LYS A 61 14.39 19.86 -50.63
CA LYS A 61 13.43 19.13 -49.79
C LYS A 61 13.52 17.63 -50.02
N LEU A 62 13.25 16.81 -48.99
CA LEU A 62 13.16 15.36 -49.10
C LEU A 62 12.20 14.91 -50.22
N ASP A 63 12.70 14.14 -51.17
CA ASP A 63 11.89 13.50 -52.19
C ASP A 63 11.32 12.18 -51.68
N ARG A 64 10.08 12.24 -51.17
CA ARG A 64 9.38 11.08 -50.62
C ARG A 64 9.05 10.01 -51.67
N ARG A 65 9.00 10.37 -52.97
CA ARG A 65 8.71 9.42 -54.06
C ARG A 65 9.95 8.64 -54.47
N ALA A 66 11.13 9.24 -54.33
CA ALA A 66 12.41 8.62 -54.64
C ALA A 66 12.96 7.71 -53.52
N LEU A 67 12.30 7.62 -52.37
CA LEU A 67 12.68 6.69 -51.31
C LEU A 67 12.42 5.24 -51.77
N PRO A 68 13.36 4.30 -51.58
CA PRO A 68 13.18 2.92 -51.99
C PRO A 68 12.11 2.21 -51.16
N ALA A 69 11.56 1.13 -51.70
CA ALA A 69 10.74 0.20 -50.94
C ALA A 69 11.64 -0.62 -50.00
N PRO A 70 11.15 -1.00 -48.80
CA PRO A 70 11.89 -1.91 -47.91
C PRO A 70 12.10 -3.26 -48.61
N ASP A 71 13.33 -3.77 -48.56
CA ASP A 71 13.68 -5.14 -48.92
C ASP A 71 13.52 -6.07 -47.71
N ALA A 72 13.80 -7.36 -47.88
CA ALA A 72 13.63 -8.35 -46.82
C ALA A 72 14.50 -8.05 -45.58
N GLU A 73 15.67 -7.43 -45.76
CA GLU A 73 16.60 -7.09 -44.68
C GLU A 73 16.15 -5.85 -43.88
N ALA A 74 15.28 -5.02 -44.45
CA ALA A 74 14.71 -3.85 -43.78
C ALA A 74 13.65 -4.20 -42.71
N TYR A 75 13.19 -5.46 -42.63
CA TYR A 75 12.24 -5.89 -41.60
C TYR A 75 12.98 -6.41 -40.38
N ALA A 76 12.63 -5.88 -39.20
CA ALA A 76 13.14 -6.40 -37.94
C ALA A 76 12.47 -7.74 -37.66
N SER A 77 12.97 -8.82 -38.26
CA SER A 77 12.75 -10.13 -37.66
C SER A 77 13.57 -10.17 -36.36
N ARG A 78 12.92 -10.11 -35.19
CA ARG A 78 13.20 -11.19 -34.22
C ARG A 78 13.09 -12.46 -35.02
N GLU A 79 14.06 -13.37 -34.98
CA GLU A 79 14.02 -14.64 -35.74
C GLU A 79 12.58 -15.18 -35.69
N TYR A 80 11.82 -14.89 -36.74
CA TYR A 80 10.42 -15.24 -36.77
C TYR A 80 10.47 -16.71 -37.11
N GLU A 81 10.46 -17.51 -36.05
CA GLU A 81 10.28 -18.92 -36.18
C GLU A 81 8.78 -19.18 -36.21
N ALA A 82 8.33 -19.72 -37.34
CA ALA A 82 6.93 -20.04 -37.52
C ALA A 82 6.49 -21.06 -36.46
N PRO A 83 5.27 -20.92 -35.90
CA PRO A 83 4.66 -21.92 -35.02
C PRO A 83 4.73 -23.33 -35.63
N GLN A 84 5.22 -24.30 -34.87
CA GLN A 84 5.42 -25.68 -35.32
C GLN A 84 4.31 -26.60 -34.83
N GLY A 85 3.71 -27.36 -35.76
CA GLY A 85 2.61 -28.27 -35.46
C GLY A 85 1.26 -27.57 -35.27
N GLU A 86 0.18 -28.36 -35.18
CA GLU A 86 -1.20 -27.84 -35.15
C GLU A 86 -1.51 -27.02 -33.90
N VAL A 87 -0.95 -27.44 -32.75
CA VAL A 87 -1.19 -26.78 -31.45
C VAL A 87 -0.62 -25.37 -31.44
N GLU A 88 0.65 -25.20 -31.81
CA GLU A 88 1.29 -23.88 -31.85
C GLU A 88 0.64 -22.97 -32.89
N GLN A 89 0.27 -23.49 -34.06
CA GLN A 89 -0.41 -22.71 -35.10
C GLN A 89 -1.79 -22.23 -34.65
N THR A 90 -2.52 -23.06 -33.91
CA THR A 90 -3.82 -22.71 -33.35
C THR A 90 -3.65 -21.64 -32.27
N LEU A 91 -2.69 -21.84 -31.35
CA LEU A 91 -2.35 -20.84 -30.33
C LEU A 91 -1.93 -19.50 -30.93
N ALA A 92 -1.09 -19.51 -31.98
CA ALA A 92 -0.61 -18.28 -32.62
C ALA A 92 -1.76 -17.47 -33.21
N ARG A 93 -2.76 -18.14 -33.79
CA ARG A 93 -3.98 -17.50 -34.29
C ARG A 93 -4.80 -16.89 -33.16
N LEU A 94 -5.00 -17.64 -32.07
CA LEU A 94 -5.72 -17.14 -30.90
C LEU A 94 -5.00 -15.94 -30.27
N TRP A 95 -3.68 -15.99 -30.13
CA TRP A 95 -2.87 -14.88 -29.61
C TRP A 95 -2.99 -13.66 -30.52
N ALA A 96 -2.84 -13.83 -31.84
CA ALA A 96 -2.98 -12.75 -32.81
C ALA A 96 -4.33 -12.04 -32.68
N GLU A 97 -5.43 -12.80 -32.55
CA GLU A 97 -6.77 -12.24 -32.38
C GLU A 97 -6.98 -11.54 -31.03
N VAL A 98 -6.47 -12.13 -29.93
CA VAL A 98 -6.65 -11.61 -28.56
C VAL A 98 -5.81 -10.35 -28.35
N LEU A 99 -4.55 -10.38 -28.77
CA LEU A 99 -3.59 -9.29 -28.64
C LEU A 99 -3.77 -8.23 -29.75
N LYS A 100 -4.56 -8.54 -30.79
CA LYS A 100 -4.78 -7.70 -31.99
C LYS A 100 -3.47 -7.40 -32.73
N VAL A 101 -2.59 -8.39 -32.81
CA VAL A 101 -1.31 -8.33 -33.53
C VAL A 101 -1.42 -9.12 -34.83
N GLU A 102 -0.65 -8.74 -35.86
CA GLU A 102 -0.73 -9.35 -37.19
C GLU A 102 -0.18 -10.78 -37.23
N GLN A 103 0.90 -11.05 -36.49
CA GLN A 103 1.62 -12.31 -36.52
C GLN A 103 2.25 -12.60 -35.16
N VAL A 104 2.26 -13.89 -34.77
CA VAL A 104 2.88 -14.37 -33.53
C VAL A 104 3.83 -15.52 -33.88
N GLY A 105 5.10 -15.35 -33.54
CA GLY A 105 6.16 -16.34 -33.66
C GLY A 105 6.21 -17.31 -32.47
N ARG A 106 6.88 -18.43 -32.66
CA ARG A 106 7.01 -19.50 -31.67
C ARG A 106 7.67 -19.05 -30.35
N HIS A 107 8.63 -18.13 -30.44
CA HIS A 107 9.37 -17.60 -29.29
C HIS A 107 8.83 -16.26 -28.78
N ASP A 108 7.72 -15.77 -29.34
CA ASP A 108 7.12 -14.53 -28.88
C ASP A 108 6.53 -14.69 -27.48
N HIS A 109 6.64 -13.60 -26.71
CA HIS A 109 6.29 -13.54 -25.30
C HIS A 109 4.99 -12.75 -25.10
N PHE A 110 4.00 -13.35 -24.44
CA PHE A 110 2.64 -12.80 -24.32
C PHE A 110 2.61 -11.37 -23.77
N PHE A 111 3.32 -11.10 -22.67
CA PHE A 111 3.36 -9.77 -22.05
C PHE A 111 4.16 -8.73 -22.84
N GLU A 112 5.14 -9.16 -23.66
CA GLU A 112 5.90 -8.24 -24.50
C GLU A 112 5.04 -7.72 -25.66
N LEU A 113 4.15 -8.58 -26.17
CA LEU A 113 3.13 -8.24 -27.17
C LEU A 113 1.93 -7.47 -26.58
N GLY A 114 2.05 -6.95 -25.35
CA GLY A 114 1.01 -6.15 -24.71
C GLY A 114 -0.08 -6.95 -24.01
N GLY A 115 0.11 -8.26 -23.83
CA GLY A 115 -0.77 -9.09 -23.01
C GLY A 115 -0.83 -8.61 -21.55
N HIS A 116 -1.98 -8.81 -20.91
CA HIS A 116 -2.21 -8.56 -19.49
C HIS A 116 -3.18 -9.60 -18.92
N SER A 117 -3.44 -9.58 -17.61
CA SER A 117 -4.20 -10.62 -16.92
C SER A 117 -5.58 -10.90 -17.53
N LEU A 118 -6.34 -9.88 -17.92
CA LEU A 118 -7.63 -10.08 -18.59
C LEU A 118 -7.50 -10.76 -19.96
N LEU A 119 -6.55 -10.32 -20.80
CA LEU A 119 -6.30 -10.97 -22.09
C LEU A 119 -5.80 -12.41 -21.92
N ALA A 120 -5.04 -12.68 -20.86
CA ALA A 120 -4.65 -14.04 -20.49
C ALA A 120 -5.88 -14.91 -20.20
N VAL A 121 -6.87 -14.41 -19.45
CA VAL A 121 -8.14 -15.13 -19.22
C VAL A 121 -8.89 -15.35 -20.52
N THR A 122 -9.07 -14.30 -21.32
CA THR A 122 -9.74 -14.41 -22.64
C THR A 122 -9.05 -15.43 -23.53
N LEU A 123 -7.72 -15.48 -23.50
CA LEU A 123 -6.94 -16.46 -24.25
C LEU A 123 -7.20 -17.89 -23.76
N ILE A 124 -7.12 -18.15 -22.45
CA ILE A 124 -7.40 -19.48 -21.88
C ILE A 124 -8.84 -19.93 -22.17
N GLU A 125 -9.81 -19.01 -22.15
CA GLU A 125 -11.19 -19.29 -22.54
C GLU A 125 -11.29 -19.70 -24.02
N ARG A 126 -10.71 -18.91 -24.92
CA ARG A 126 -10.72 -19.24 -26.36
C ARG A 126 -9.99 -20.54 -26.67
N MET A 127 -8.90 -20.83 -25.97
CA MET A 127 -8.20 -22.12 -26.05
C MET A 127 -9.15 -23.26 -25.72
N ARG A 128 -9.93 -23.13 -24.63
CA ARG A 128 -10.89 -24.17 -24.21
C ARG A 128 -11.99 -24.41 -25.22
N GLN A 129 -12.48 -23.35 -25.88
CA GLN A 129 -13.49 -23.44 -26.94
C GLN A 129 -13.03 -24.26 -28.15
N VAL A 130 -11.72 -24.34 -28.39
CA VAL A 130 -11.12 -25.15 -29.45
C VAL A 130 -10.50 -26.46 -28.94
N GLY A 131 -10.82 -26.85 -27.69
CA GLY A 131 -10.38 -28.12 -27.10
C GLY A 131 -8.94 -28.12 -26.55
N LEU A 132 -8.32 -26.94 -26.38
CA LEU A 132 -7.01 -26.81 -25.74
C LEU A 132 -7.19 -26.33 -24.29
N SER A 133 -6.65 -27.07 -23.31
CA SER A 133 -6.70 -26.66 -21.90
C SER A 133 -5.30 -26.52 -21.30
N ALA A 134 -5.09 -25.41 -20.58
CA ALA A 134 -3.88 -25.10 -19.83
C ALA A 134 -4.26 -24.30 -18.58
N ASP A 135 -3.47 -24.46 -17.51
CA ASP A 135 -3.59 -23.63 -16.32
C ASP A 135 -3.08 -22.22 -16.63
N VAL A 136 -3.81 -21.18 -16.21
CA VAL A 136 -3.41 -19.78 -16.46
C VAL A 136 -2.03 -19.46 -15.87
N ARG A 137 -1.61 -20.13 -14.79
CA ARG A 137 -0.26 -20.00 -14.22
C ARG A 137 0.84 -20.34 -15.20
N VAL A 138 0.59 -21.27 -16.12
CA VAL A 138 1.56 -21.65 -17.16
C VAL A 138 1.84 -20.45 -18.05
N LEU A 139 0.82 -19.69 -18.45
CA LEU A 139 1.02 -18.51 -19.28
C LEU A 139 1.83 -17.42 -18.54
N PHE A 140 1.64 -17.27 -17.24
CA PHE A 140 2.40 -16.30 -16.45
C PHE A 140 3.83 -16.74 -16.14
N SER A 141 4.06 -18.03 -15.88
CA SER A 141 5.38 -18.59 -15.56
C SER A 141 6.22 -18.90 -16.80
N GLN A 142 5.57 -19.29 -17.89
CA GLN A 142 6.17 -19.67 -19.17
C GLN A 142 5.47 -18.94 -20.33
N PRO A 143 5.66 -17.62 -20.43
CA PRO A 143 4.89 -16.73 -21.30
C PRO A 143 5.23 -16.79 -22.79
N THR A 144 5.98 -17.79 -23.26
CA THR A 144 6.26 -17.95 -24.69
C THR A 144 5.27 -18.90 -25.35
N LEU A 145 4.98 -18.66 -26.63
CA LEU A 145 4.00 -19.48 -27.36
C LEU A 145 4.37 -20.98 -27.35
N ALA A 146 5.64 -21.30 -27.60
CA ALA A 146 6.14 -22.68 -27.56
C ALA A 146 5.98 -23.34 -26.19
N ALA A 147 6.28 -22.61 -25.11
CA ALA A 147 6.23 -23.16 -23.77
C ALA A 147 4.80 -23.38 -23.31
N LEU A 148 3.89 -22.44 -23.63
CA LEU A 148 2.45 -22.65 -23.42
C LEU A 148 1.95 -23.87 -24.22
N ALA A 149 2.37 -24.01 -25.48
CA ALA A 149 1.99 -25.14 -26.33
C ALA A 149 2.45 -26.48 -25.75
N ALA A 150 3.68 -26.54 -25.25
CA ALA A 150 4.25 -27.74 -24.63
C ALA A 150 3.54 -28.14 -23.32
N ALA A 151 2.88 -27.19 -22.66
CA ALA A 151 2.18 -27.40 -21.40
C ALA A 151 0.67 -27.68 -21.57
N ILE A 152 0.14 -27.69 -22.80
CA ILE A 152 -1.27 -28.05 -23.04
C ILE A 152 -1.51 -29.50 -22.59
N GLY A 153 -2.61 -29.71 -21.86
CA GLY A 153 -2.98 -31.01 -21.30
C GLY A 153 -2.29 -31.34 -19.97
N SER A 154 -1.44 -30.46 -19.43
CA SER A 154 -0.83 -30.64 -18.10
C SER A 154 -1.72 -30.13 -16.94
N GLY A 155 -2.81 -29.41 -17.24
CA GLY A 155 -3.75 -28.88 -16.25
C GLY A 155 -4.73 -29.92 -15.73
N LYS A 156 -5.01 -29.90 -14.41
CA LYS A 156 -6.15 -30.64 -13.83
C LYS A 156 -7.44 -29.91 -14.24
N GLU A 157 -8.07 -30.35 -15.32
CA GLU A 157 -9.36 -29.79 -15.73
C GLU A 157 -10.46 -30.31 -14.79
N ILE A 158 -11.00 -29.42 -13.95
CA ILE A 158 -12.05 -29.77 -13.00
C ILE A 158 -13.34 -29.98 -13.79
N THR A 159 -13.77 -31.23 -13.87
CA THR A 159 -15.09 -31.56 -14.44
C THR A 159 -16.14 -31.22 -13.39
N VAL A 160 -16.95 -30.19 -13.64
CA VAL A 160 -18.05 -29.81 -12.75
C VAL A 160 -19.15 -30.87 -12.84
N PRO A 161 -19.49 -31.57 -11.74
CA PRO A 161 -20.61 -32.50 -11.74
C PRO A 161 -21.92 -31.79 -12.11
N GLU A 162 -22.82 -32.46 -12.83
CA GLU A 162 -24.12 -31.88 -13.20
C GLU A 162 -25.07 -31.74 -11.99
N ASN A 163 -26.04 -30.82 -12.07
CA ASN A 163 -27.13 -30.77 -11.11
C ASN A 163 -28.15 -31.87 -11.39
N LEU A 164 -28.39 -32.75 -10.42
CA LEU A 164 -29.36 -33.84 -10.56
C LEU A 164 -30.77 -33.49 -10.02
N ILE A 165 -30.99 -32.27 -9.53
CA ILE A 165 -32.30 -31.81 -9.05
C ILE A 165 -33.15 -31.30 -10.23
N ALA A 166 -34.05 -32.14 -10.71
CA ALA A 166 -34.99 -31.81 -11.79
C ALA A 166 -35.99 -30.70 -11.39
N ALA A 167 -36.52 -29.97 -12.39
CA ALA A 167 -37.38 -28.80 -12.16
C ALA A 167 -38.70 -29.14 -11.44
N ASP A 168 -39.23 -30.33 -11.66
CA ASP A 168 -40.46 -30.87 -11.09
C ASP A 168 -40.23 -31.75 -9.85
N CYS A 169 -39.01 -31.71 -9.27
CA CYS A 169 -38.65 -32.51 -8.11
C CYS A 169 -39.50 -32.18 -6.88
N GLU A 170 -40.22 -33.19 -6.36
CA GLU A 170 -41.06 -33.06 -5.16
C GLU A 170 -40.32 -33.44 -3.88
N ARG A 171 -39.22 -34.19 -3.99
CA ARG A 171 -38.39 -34.61 -2.85
C ARG A 171 -36.93 -34.75 -3.26
N ILE A 172 -36.08 -33.93 -2.64
CA ILE A 172 -34.64 -33.97 -2.87
C ILE A 172 -34.03 -35.09 -2.03
N THR A 173 -33.13 -35.88 -2.62
CA THR A 173 -32.46 -37.01 -1.96
C THR A 173 -30.94 -36.77 -1.94
N PRO A 174 -30.18 -37.38 -1.01
CA PRO A 174 -28.73 -37.24 -0.92
C PRO A 174 -27.99 -37.50 -2.23
N ALA A 175 -28.44 -38.50 -3.02
CA ALA A 175 -27.81 -38.85 -4.29
C ALA A 175 -27.94 -37.75 -5.38
N MET A 176 -28.85 -36.79 -5.19
CA MET A 176 -29.01 -35.66 -6.12
C MET A 176 -28.02 -34.52 -5.84
N LEU A 177 -27.39 -34.50 -4.67
CA LEU A 177 -26.41 -33.48 -4.28
C LEU A 177 -25.02 -33.92 -4.74
N THR A 178 -24.49 -33.27 -5.77
CA THR A 178 -23.25 -33.70 -6.44
C THR A 178 -22.00 -32.97 -5.97
N LEU A 179 -22.16 -31.86 -5.24
CA LEU A 179 -21.05 -31.04 -4.70
C LEU A 179 -20.88 -31.19 -3.20
N MET A 180 -21.77 -31.90 -2.52
CA MET A 180 -21.67 -32.21 -1.09
C MET A 180 -22.50 -33.43 -0.71
N ALA A 181 -22.16 -34.02 0.42
CA ALA A 181 -22.95 -35.09 1.04
C ALA A 181 -23.72 -34.52 2.24
N LEU A 182 -25.04 -34.70 2.24
CA LEU A 182 -25.92 -34.35 3.37
C LEU A 182 -26.82 -35.54 3.70
N GLU A 183 -27.14 -35.69 4.98
CA GLU A 183 -28.14 -36.65 5.44
C GLU A 183 -29.56 -36.20 5.04
N GLN A 184 -30.47 -37.16 4.84
CA GLN A 184 -31.83 -36.85 4.38
C GLN A 184 -32.59 -35.93 5.35
N GLU A 185 -32.43 -36.10 6.66
CA GLU A 185 -33.08 -35.24 7.66
C GLU A 185 -32.63 -33.78 7.53
N THR A 186 -31.33 -33.57 7.27
CA THR A 186 -30.76 -32.25 7.01
C THR A 186 -31.33 -31.64 5.74
N ILE A 187 -31.43 -32.42 4.66
CA ILE A 187 -32.04 -31.97 3.39
C ILE A 187 -33.49 -31.55 3.61
N ASP A 188 -34.28 -32.36 4.31
CA ASP A 188 -35.70 -32.08 4.56
C ASP A 188 -35.88 -30.80 5.39
N ARG A 189 -35.00 -30.55 6.37
CA ARG A 189 -34.98 -29.30 7.16
C ARG A 189 -34.58 -28.09 6.31
N ILE A 190 -33.60 -28.22 5.42
CA ILE A 190 -33.21 -27.15 4.49
C ILE A 190 -34.37 -26.82 3.54
N VAL A 191 -34.99 -27.84 2.95
CA VAL A 191 -36.12 -27.65 2.03
C VAL A 191 -37.29 -26.94 2.71
N ALA A 192 -37.51 -27.17 4.00
CA ALA A 192 -38.55 -26.51 4.78
C ALA A 192 -38.35 -24.99 4.95
N THR A 193 -37.13 -24.47 4.79
CA THR A 193 -36.85 -23.02 4.86
C THR A 193 -37.21 -22.30 3.56
N VAL A 194 -37.45 -23.03 2.46
CA VAL A 194 -37.68 -22.46 1.13
C VAL A 194 -39.18 -22.32 0.85
N PRO A 195 -39.68 -21.12 0.48
CA PRO A 195 -41.06 -20.94 0.06
C PRO A 195 -41.39 -21.86 -1.14
N GLY A 196 -42.44 -22.66 -1.01
CA GLY A 196 -42.82 -23.65 -2.03
C GLY A 196 -42.11 -25.00 -1.92
N GLY A 197 -41.24 -25.19 -0.91
CA GLY A 197 -40.56 -26.46 -0.63
C GLY A 197 -39.66 -26.93 -1.78
N ALA A 198 -39.53 -28.25 -1.95
CA ALA A 198 -38.61 -28.86 -2.91
C ALA A 198 -38.82 -28.38 -4.36
N ARG A 199 -40.07 -28.08 -4.73
CA ARG A 199 -40.44 -27.56 -6.05
C ARG A 199 -39.82 -26.20 -6.35
N ASN A 200 -39.48 -25.42 -5.34
CA ASN A 200 -38.77 -24.15 -5.53
C ASN A 200 -37.26 -24.26 -5.28
N VAL A 201 -36.71 -25.42 -4.92
CA VAL A 201 -35.26 -25.60 -4.74
C VAL A 201 -34.62 -26.04 -6.04
N GLN A 202 -33.87 -25.14 -6.69
CA GLN A 202 -33.09 -25.45 -7.89
C GLN A 202 -31.85 -26.27 -7.54
N ASP A 203 -31.16 -25.95 -6.44
CA ASP A 203 -29.86 -26.56 -6.13
C ASP A 203 -29.48 -26.38 -4.65
N ILE A 204 -28.62 -27.25 -4.13
CA ILE A 204 -28.03 -27.17 -2.78
C ILE A 204 -26.55 -27.56 -2.86
N TYR A 205 -25.66 -26.66 -2.46
CA TYR A 205 -24.20 -26.86 -2.50
C TYR A 205 -23.50 -26.04 -1.41
N PRO A 206 -22.22 -26.33 -1.07
CA PRO A 206 -21.54 -25.63 0.01
C PRO A 206 -21.22 -24.18 -0.36
N LEU A 207 -20.84 -23.37 0.63
CA LEU A 207 -20.29 -22.04 0.37
C LEU A 207 -18.93 -22.16 -0.34
N ALA A 208 -18.54 -21.17 -1.13
CA ALA A 208 -17.14 -21.02 -1.51
C ALA A 208 -16.31 -20.59 -0.28
N PRO A 209 -15.00 -20.89 -0.19
CA PRO A 209 -14.17 -20.56 0.98
C PRO A 209 -14.22 -19.08 1.39
N LEU A 210 -14.34 -18.17 0.42
CA LEU A 210 -14.51 -16.75 0.67
C LEU A 210 -15.86 -16.41 1.31
N GLN A 211 -16.95 -17.01 0.82
CA GLN A 211 -18.28 -16.81 1.37
C GLN A 211 -18.36 -17.31 2.83
N GLU A 212 -17.61 -18.35 3.20
CA GLU A 212 -17.51 -18.80 4.60
C GLU A 212 -16.90 -17.73 5.51
N GLY A 213 -15.84 -17.06 5.07
CA GLY A 213 -15.24 -15.94 5.80
C GLY A 213 -16.20 -14.76 5.98
N ILE A 214 -16.96 -14.43 4.93
CA ILE A 214 -18.02 -13.40 4.99
C ILE A 214 -19.10 -13.81 5.99
N LEU A 215 -19.56 -15.06 5.95
CA LEU A 215 -20.55 -15.58 6.88
C LEU A 215 -20.06 -15.49 8.34
N TYR A 216 -18.80 -15.83 8.60
CA TYR A 216 -18.22 -15.71 9.93
C TYR A 216 -18.28 -14.28 10.46
N HIS A 217 -17.89 -13.28 9.65
CA HIS A 217 -17.98 -11.87 10.05
C HIS A 217 -19.41 -11.38 10.22
N HIS A 218 -20.33 -11.79 9.34
CA HIS A 218 -21.76 -11.52 9.49
C HIS A 218 -22.28 -12.04 10.84
N LEU A 219 -21.84 -13.23 11.28
CA LEU A 219 -22.24 -13.81 12.57
C LEU A 219 -21.54 -13.17 13.77
N ALA A 220 -20.29 -12.74 13.62
CA ALA A 220 -19.50 -12.12 14.69
C ALA A 220 -19.88 -10.66 14.96
N ALA A 221 -20.49 -9.96 14.00
CA ALA A 221 -20.90 -8.56 14.15
C ALA A 221 -22.01 -8.41 15.21
N GLU A 222 -21.72 -7.67 16.28
CA GLU A 222 -22.68 -7.37 17.35
C GLU A 222 -23.78 -6.40 16.91
N GLN A 223 -23.45 -5.44 16.04
CA GLN A 223 -24.35 -4.44 15.47
C GLN A 223 -24.14 -4.32 13.97
N GLY A 224 -25.24 -4.20 13.22
CA GLY A 224 -25.18 -4.03 11.78
C GLY A 224 -24.60 -5.24 11.04
N ASP A 225 -24.20 -5.01 9.79
CA ASP A 225 -23.58 -5.98 8.92
C ASP A 225 -22.57 -5.28 7.99
N PRO A 226 -21.25 -5.53 8.16
CA PRO A 226 -20.21 -4.87 7.37
C PRO A 226 -20.19 -5.30 5.90
N TYR A 227 -20.96 -6.33 5.51
CA TYR A 227 -21.06 -6.82 4.13
C TYR A 227 -22.37 -6.44 3.44
N VAL A 228 -23.20 -5.59 4.06
CA VAL A 228 -24.33 -4.96 3.37
C VAL A 228 -23.84 -3.70 2.66
N LEU A 229 -23.98 -3.70 1.33
CA LEU A 229 -23.68 -2.57 0.47
C LEU A 229 -24.97 -1.84 0.09
N LYS A 230 -24.87 -0.54 -0.16
CA LYS A 230 -26.01 0.30 -0.54
C LYS A 230 -25.68 1.20 -1.73
N MET A 231 -26.65 1.33 -2.64
CA MET A 231 -26.59 2.28 -3.75
C MET A 231 -27.84 3.16 -3.71
N LEU A 232 -27.66 4.47 -3.89
CA LEU A 232 -28.76 5.43 -3.86
C LEU A 232 -29.06 5.94 -5.27
N PHE A 233 -30.35 6.00 -5.60
CA PHE A 233 -30.85 6.42 -6.91
C PHE A 233 -31.87 7.55 -6.76
N ASP A 234 -31.76 8.54 -7.64
CA ASP A 234 -32.79 9.54 -7.95
C ASP A 234 -33.60 9.05 -9.13
N LEU A 235 -34.92 9.01 -8.99
CA LEU A 235 -35.84 8.64 -10.04
C LEU A 235 -36.86 9.76 -10.25
N LYS A 236 -36.86 10.34 -11.46
CA LYS A 236 -37.69 11.52 -11.78
C LYS A 236 -39.19 11.24 -11.71
N ARG A 237 -39.61 9.99 -11.90
CA ARG A 237 -41.03 9.60 -11.98
C ARG A 237 -41.26 8.18 -11.46
N ARG A 238 -42.49 7.90 -11.01
CA ARG A 238 -42.88 6.59 -10.46
C ARG A 238 -42.81 5.46 -11.50
N ASP A 239 -43.09 5.74 -12.76
CA ASP A 239 -42.99 4.73 -13.84
C ASP A 239 -41.54 4.28 -14.09
N ARG A 240 -40.56 5.18 -13.88
CA ARG A 240 -39.13 4.81 -13.94
C ARG A 240 -38.73 3.91 -12.78
N LEU A 241 -39.30 4.12 -11.59
CA LEU A 241 -39.13 3.19 -10.47
C LEU A 241 -39.70 1.82 -10.78
N THR A 242 -40.90 1.74 -11.34
CA THR A 242 -41.48 0.45 -11.77
C THR A 242 -40.60 -0.23 -12.82
N ALA A 243 -40.15 0.50 -13.84
CA ALA A 243 -39.26 -0.05 -14.86
C ALA A 243 -37.91 -0.54 -14.28
N PHE A 244 -37.35 0.17 -13.30
CA PHE A 244 -36.14 -0.24 -12.59
C PHE A 244 -36.35 -1.54 -11.82
N VAL A 245 -37.46 -1.65 -11.09
CA VAL A 245 -37.84 -2.86 -10.34
C VAL A 245 -38.01 -4.05 -11.30
N ASP A 246 -38.72 -3.86 -12.40
CA ASP A 246 -38.96 -4.91 -13.40
C ASP A 246 -37.64 -5.37 -14.06
N ALA A 247 -36.76 -4.42 -14.41
CA ALA A 247 -35.45 -4.73 -14.97
C ALA A 247 -34.56 -5.50 -13.98
N LEU A 248 -34.54 -5.11 -12.70
CA LEU A 248 -33.79 -5.82 -11.67
C LEU A 248 -34.36 -7.22 -11.41
N GLN A 249 -35.69 -7.37 -11.37
CA GLN A 249 -36.34 -8.68 -11.25
C GLN A 249 -35.99 -9.60 -12.42
N HIS A 250 -35.94 -9.07 -13.64
CA HIS A 250 -35.53 -9.83 -14.82
C HIS A 250 -34.11 -10.40 -14.68
N VAL A 251 -33.17 -9.61 -14.16
CA VAL A 251 -31.80 -10.08 -13.88
C VAL A 251 -31.81 -11.13 -12.75
N ILE A 252 -32.59 -10.94 -11.68
CA ILE A 252 -32.73 -11.92 -10.59
C ILE A 252 -33.22 -13.27 -11.12
N ASP A 253 -34.24 -13.29 -11.98
CA ASP A 253 -34.79 -14.55 -12.52
C ASP A 253 -33.76 -15.32 -13.34
N ARG A 254 -32.89 -14.58 -14.04
CA ARG A 254 -31.89 -15.12 -14.96
C ARG A 254 -30.66 -15.72 -14.26
N HIS A 255 -30.24 -15.17 -13.13
CA HIS A 255 -28.99 -15.58 -12.46
C HIS A 255 -29.25 -16.32 -11.13
N ASP A 256 -28.68 -17.50 -10.98
CA ASP A 256 -28.93 -18.38 -9.83
C ASP A 256 -28.44 -17.79 -8.49
N ILE A 257 -27.28 -17.14 -8.49
CA ILE A 257 -26.71 -16.52 -7.28
C ILE A 257 -27.60 -15.42 -6.69
N LEU A 258 -28.34 -14.68 -7.54
CA LEU A 258 -29.28 -13.66 -7.07
C LEU A 258 -30.51 -14.29 -6.41
N ARG A 259 -30.83 -15.55 -6.76
CA ARG A 259 -31.89 -16.35 -6.14
C ARG A 259 -31.36 -17.29 -5.05
N THR A 260 -30.14 -17.07 -4.57
CA THR A 260 -29.51 -17.92 -3.56
C THR A 260 -29.72 -17.38 -2.16
N SER A 261 -30.01 -18.28 -1.24
CA SER A 261 -30.08 -18.04 0.21
C SER A 261 -29.03 -18.89 0.94
N VAL A 262 -28.71 -18.52 2.18
CA VAL A 262 -27.66 -19.17 2.96
C VAL A 262 -28.27 -19.79 4.22
N VAL A 263 -28.00 -21.06 4.46
CA VAL A 263 -28.54 -21.81 5.59
C VAL A 263 -27.40 -22.41 6.40
N TRP A 264 -27.33 -22.08 7.69
CA TRP A 264 -26.30 -22.59 8.61
C TRP A 264 -26.84 -22.97 9.99
N GLN A 265 -27.99 -22.43 10.38
CA GLN A 265 -28.51 -22.59 11.75
C GLN A 265 -28.94 -24.03 12.03
N GLY A 266 -28.26 -24.67 12.98
CA GLY A 266 -28.52 -26.05 13.36
C GLY A 266 -28.02 -27.08 12.34
N PHE A 267 -26.97 -26.75 11.59
CA PHE A 267 -26.27 -27.64 10.65
C PHE A 267 -24.75 -27.51 10.86
N ASP A 268 -24.01 -28.60 10.64
CA ASP A 268 -22.56 -28.63 10.85
C ASP A 268 -21.80 -27.82 9.79
N THR A 269 -22.34 -27.75 8.58
CA THR A 269 -21.74 -27.02 7.46
C THR A 269 -22.75 -26.04 6.86
N PRO A 270 -22.39 -24.76 6.65
CA PRO A 270 -23.25 -23.82 5.98
C PRO A 270 -23.43 -24.20 4.49
N VAL A 271 -24.63 -23.96 3.97
CA VAL A 271 -25.00 -24.30 2.58
C VAL A 271 -25.64 -23.14 1.85
N GLN A 272 -25.43 -23.11 0.54
CA GLN A 272 -26.15 -22.28 -0.40
C GLN A 272 -27.36 -23.06 -0.91
N VAL A 273 -28.52 -22.40 -0.93
CA VAL A 273 -29.78 -22.96 -1.43
C VAL A 273 -30.30 -22.04 -2.53
N VAL A 274 -30.26 -22.52 -3.76
CA VAL A 274 -30.71 -21.78 -4.94
C VAL A 274 -32.20 -21.97 -5.11
N TRP A 275 -32.96 -20.88 -5.11
CA TRP A 275 -34.41 -20.92 -5.35
C TRP A 275 -34.70 -20.83 -6.83
N ARG A 276 -35.70 -21.54 -7.38
CA ARG A 276 -36.13 -21.40 -8.78
C ARG A 276 -36.78 -20.06 -9.04
N GLN A 277 -37.50 -19.54 -8.06
CA GLN A 277 -38.23 -18.27 -8.11
C GLN A 277 -37.99 -17.52 -6.81
N ALA A 278 -37.47 -16.29 -6.93
CA ALA A 278 -37.29 -15.37 -5.81
C ALA A 278 -37.73 -13.97 -6.25
N GLN A 279 -38.59 -13.33 -5.45
CA GLN A 279 -39.16 -12.02 -5.76
C GLN A 279 -38.39 -10.93 -5.00
N LEU A 280 -38.00 -9.86 -5.69
CA LEU A 280 -37.34 -8.70 -5.11
C LEU A 280 -38.21 -8.10 -4.00
N MET A 281 -37.61 -7.89 -2.83
CA MET A 281 -38.29 -7.17 -1.75
C MET A 281 -38.27 -5.68 -2.05
N VAL A 282 -39.46 -5.11 -2.29
CA VAL A 282 -39.66 -3.70 -2.57
C VAL A 282 -40.49 -3.07 -1.45
N GLU A 283 -39.94 -2.08 -0.74
CA GLU A 283 -40.55 -1.42 0.42
C GLU A 283 -40.73 0.08 0.17
N GLU A 284 -41.96 0.57 0.26
CA GLU A 284 -42.23 2.02 0.30
C GLU A 284 -42.09 2.52 1.75
N VAL A 285 -41.17 3.46 1.97
CA VAL A 285 -40.89 4.04 3.28
C VAL A 285 -41.52 5.42 3.36
N VAL A 286 -42.40 5.60 4.33
CA VAL A 286 -42.98 6.92 4.62
C VAL A 286 -41.98 7.71 5.47
N LEU A 287 -41.43 8.77 4.88
CA LEU A 287 -40.50 9.70 5.51
C LEU A 287 -41.13 11.10 5.57
N ALA A 288 -40.72 11.91 6.54
CA ALA A 288 -41.26 13.24 6.74
C ALA A 288 -40.33 14.29 6.11
N ASP A 289 -40.84 15.08 5.16
CA ASP A 289 -40.07 16.17 4.52
C ASP A 289 -39.49 17.17 5.55
N ALA A 290 -40.17 17.35 6.68
CA ALA A 290 -39.74 18.25 7.74
C ALA A 290 -38.51 17.76 8.54
N ALA A 291 -38.14 16.48 8.42
CA ALA A 291 -37.03 15.88 9.16
C ALA A 291 -35.67 15.96 8.44
N GLY A 292 -35.62 16.60 7.25
CA GLY A 292 -34.40 16.77 6.45
C GLY A 292 -34.56 16.19 5.04
N ASP A 293 -33.47 16.15 4.29
CA ASP A 293 -33.45 15.59 2.94
C ASP A 293 -33.81 14.08 2.95
N ILE A 294 -34.67 13.66 2.02
CA ILE A 294 -35.20 12.30 1.96
C ILE A 294 -34.10 11.28 1.64
N ALA A 295 -33.09 11.66 0.85
CA ALA A 295 -31.96 10.80 0.56
C ALA A 295 -31.12 10.55 1.81
N THR A 296 -30.82 11.57 2.61
CA THR A 296 -30.15 11.41 3.91
C THR A 296 -30.95 10.53 4.87
N GLN A 297 -32.26 10.76 4.98
CA GLN A 297 -33.12 9.95 5.86
C GLN A 297 -33.15 8.46 5.46
N LEU A 298 -33.18 8.14 4.16
CA LEU A 298 -33.06 6.76 3.68
C LEU A 298 -31.67 6.18 3.96
N GLN A 299 -30.61 6.95 3.76
CA GLN A 299 -29.24 6.53 4.04
C GLN A 299 -29.01 6.19 5.51
N ASP A 300 -29.56 7.00 6.42
CA ASP A 300 -29.48 6.79 7.87
C ASP A 300 -30.30 5.58 8.30
N ARG A 301 -31.54 5.44 7.80
CA ARG A 301 -32.42 4.32 8.17
C ARG A 301 -31.83 2.96 7.79
N PHE A 302 -31.17 2.90 6.64
CA PHE A 302 -30.56 1.68 6.10
C PHE A 302 -29.04 1.70 6.20
N ASP A 303 -28.50 2.36 7.23
CA ASP A 303 -27.06 2.36 7.47
C ASP A 303 -26.59 0.96 7.91
N PRO A 304 -25.63 0.34 7.19
CA PRO A 304 -25.11 -0.99 7.51
C PRO A 304 -24.52 -1.12 8.92
N ARG A 305 -24.19 -0.01 9.61
CA ARG A 305 -23.70 -0.03 11.01
C ARG A 305 -24.71 -0.55 12.01
N HIS A 306 -25.99 -0.46 11.68
CA HIS A 306 -27.09 -0.92 12.55
C HIS A 306 -28.16 -1.70 11.78
N TYR A 307 -28.16 -1.64 10.45
CA TYR A 307 -29.04 -2.42 9.60
C TYR A 307 -28.40 -3.76 9.19
N ARG A 308 -29.21 -4.81 9.13
CA ARG A 308 -28.80 -6.16 8.68
C ARG A 308 -29.74 -6.65 7.59
N LEU A 309 -29.18 -7.29 6.56
CA LEU A 309 -29.96 -8.01 5.56
C LEU A 309 -30.10 -9.48 5.97
N ASP A 310 -31.29 -10.04 5.84
CA ASP A 310 -31.53 -11.45 6.14
C ASP A 310 -31.02 -12.34 5.00
N ILE A 311 -29.81 -12.88 5.18
CA ILE A 311 -29.16 -13.76 4.20
C ILE A 311 -29.78 -15.18 4.13
N THR A 312 -30.71 -15.51 5.03
CA THR A 312 -31.46 -16.78 4.98
C THR A 312 -32.59 -16.77 3.94
N ARG A 313 -32.82 -15.61 3.29
CA ARG A 313 -33.85 -15.43 2.27
C ARG A 313 -33.24 -14.99 0.94
N ALA A 314 -33.80 -15.50 -0.15
CA ALA A 314 -33.49 -15.02 -1.49
C ALA A 314 -34.60 -14.09 -2.02
N PRO A 315 -34.27 -13.08 -2.84
CA PRO A 315 -32.91 -12.63 -3.14
C PRO A 315 -32.26 -11.95 -1.93
N MET A 316 -30.93 -12.01 -1.81
CA MET A 316 -30.16 -11.21 -0.82
C MET A 316 -30.05 -9.74 -1.28
N LEU A 317 -31.17 -9.18 -1.74
CA LEU A 317 -31.35 -7.84 -2.26
C LEU A 317 -32.66 -7.25 -1.73
N ARG A 318 -32.66 -5.95 -1.44
CA ARG A 318 -33.84 -5.18 -1.04
C ARG A 318 -33.80 -3.80 -1.68
N LEU A 319 -34.90 -3.38 -2.26
CA LEU A 319 -35.11 -2.01 -2.71
C LEU A 319 -36.07 -1.31 -1.73
N ALA A 320 -35.61 -0.25 -1.09
CA ALA A 320 -36.48 0.64 -0.32
C ALA A 320 -36.56 2.00 -1.02
N PHE A 321 -37.72 2.64 -1.04
CA PHE A 321 -37.85 3.94 -1.70
C PHE A 321 -38.83 4.84 -0.96
N ALA A 322 -38.69 6.15 -1.15
CA ALA A 322 -39.57 7.16 -0.59
C ALA A 322 -39.87 8.25 -1.63
N GLN A 323 -41.03 8.89 -1.49
CA GLN A 323 -41.36 10.06 -2.28
C GLN A 323 -40.66 11.29 -1.69
N ASP A 324 -40.00 12.08 -2.54
CA ASP A 324 -39.48 13.40 -2.19
C ASP A 324 -40.40 14.43 -2.85
N ALA A 325 -41.43 14.83 -2.10
CA ALA A 325 -42.48 15.72 -2.58
C ALA A 325 -41.93 17.14 -2.83
N VAL A 326 -40.90 17.55 -2.08
CA VAL A 326 -40.26 18.86 -2.19
C VAL A 326 -39.55 19.01 -3.54
N ASN A 327 -38.78 18.01 -3.95
CA ASN A 327 -38.04 18.02 -5.22
C ASN A 327 -38.82 17.37 -6.38
N GLY A 328 -40.02 16.86 -6.13
CA GLY A 328 -40.87 16.25 -7.16
C GLY A 328 -40.30 14.97 -7.76
N ARG A 329 -39.58 14.18 -6.96
CA ARG A 329 -38.86 12.96 -7.38
C ARG A 329 -39.14 11.78 -6.46
N TRP A 330 -38.58 10.63 -6.79
CA TRP A 330 -38.51 9.45 -5.95
C TRP A 330 -37.05 9.16 -5.63
N VAL A 331 -36.77 8.78 -4.39
CA VAL A 331 -35.44 8.35 -3.97
C VAL A 331 -35.52 6.88 -3.60
N ALA A 332 -34.63 6.07 -4.15
CA ALA A 332 -34.55 4.64 -3.84
C ALA A 332 -33.15 4.26 -3.36
N VAL A 333 -33.08 3.38 -2.36
CA VAL A 333 -31.87 2.74 -1.89
C VAL A 333 -31.95 1.24 -2.20
N LEU A 334 -31.01 0.74 -2.98
CA LEU A 334 -30.81 -0.69 -3.23
C LEU A 334 -29.78 -1.21 -2.23
N LEU A 335 -30.20 -2.14 -1.39
CA LEU A 335 -29.36 -2.88 -0.45
C LEU A 335 -29.08 -4.27 -1.03
N PHE A 336 -27.84 -4.71 -0.94
CA PHE A 336 -27.46 -6.06 -1.36
C PHE A 336 -26.31 -6.58 -0.51
N HIS A 337 -26.29 -7.89 -0.28
CA HIS A 337 -25.23 -8.51 0.50
C HIS A 337 -24.06 -8.93 -0.39
N HIS A 338 -22.84 -8.60 0.05
CA HIS A 338 -21.61 -8.86 -0.71
C HIS A 338 -21.36 -10.36 -0.99
N MET A 339 -22.03 -11.26 -0.26
CA MET A 339 -21.99 -12.71 -0.50
C MET A 339 -22.61 -13.14 -1.84
N ALA A 340 -23.54 -12.35 -2.40
CA ALA A 340 -24.14 -12.61 -3.70
C ALA A 340 -23.48 -11.83 -4.85
N LEU A 341 -22.95 -10.63 -4.57
CA LEU A 341 -22.49 -9.69 -5.59
C LEU A 341 -21.18 -9.03 -5.17
N ASP A 342 -20.20 -9.08 -6.06
CA ASP A 342 -19.03 -8.20 -6.05
C ASP A 342 -19.19 -7.01 -7.02
N HIS A 343 -18.21 -6.09 -7.04
CA HIS A 343 -18.30 -4.89 -7.87
C HIS A 343 -18.36 -5.21 -9.37
N THR A 344 -17.59 -6.20 -9.83
CA THR A 344 -17.63 -6.66 -11.23
C THR A 344 -18.99 -7.27 -11.57
N ALA A 345 -19.57 -8.05 -10.67
CA ALA A 345 -20.91 -8.59 -10.82
C ALA A 345 -21.96 -7.48 -10.89
N MET A 346 -21.80 -6.40 -10.13
CA MET A 346 -22.72 -5.25 -10.19
C MET A 346 -22.67 -4.52 -11.53
N GLU A 347 -21.51 -4.40 -12.17
CA GLU A 347 -21.39 -3.84 -13.52
C GLU A 347 -22.17 -4.68 -14.55
N VAL A 348 -22.12 -6.01 -14.43
CA VAL A 348 -22.91 -6.93 -15.28
C VAL A 348 -24.41 -6.77 -15.00
N VAL A 349 -24.82 -6.65 -13.74
CA VAL A 349 -26.22 -6.37 -13.37
C VAL A 349 -26.71 -5.07 -14.01
N GLN A 350 -25.93 -4.00 -13.92
CA GLN A 350 -26.27 -2.71 -14.53
C GLN A 350 -26.39 -2.82 -16.06
N HIS A 351 -25.47 -3.56 -16.70
CA HIS A 351 -25.51 -3.76 -18.15
C HIS A 351 -26.74 -4.55 -18.59
N GLU A 352 -27.09 -5.65 -17.91
CA GLU A 352 -28.29 -6.43 -18.25
C GLU A 352 -29.59 -5.68 -17.95
N MET A 353 -29.64 -4.90 -16.85
CA MET A 353 -30.78 -4.02 -16.56
C MET A 353 -30.97 -2.98 -17.67
N GLN A 354 -29.88 -2.36 -18.14
CA GLN A 354 -29.91 -1.41 -19.23
C GLN A 354 -30.43 -2.04 -20.53
N ALA A 355 -29.91 -3.22 -20.90
CA ALA A 355 -30.38 -3.95 -22.07
C ALA A 355 -31.89 -4.24 -21.99
N HIS A 356 -32.38 -4.64 -20.80
CA HIS A 356 -33.81 -4.85 -20.56
C HIS A 356 -34.63 -3.55 -20.73
N LEU A 357 -34.17 -2.43 -20.17
CA LEU A 357 -34.82 -1.12 -20.29
C LEU A 357 -34.89 -0.61 -21.74
N LEU A 358 -33.90 -0.97 -22.56
CA LEU A 358 -33.84 -0.64 -23.99
C LEU A 358 -34.59 -1.64 -24.88
N GLY A 359 -35.07 -2.76 -24.33
CA GLY A 359 -35.70 -3.84 -25.09
C GLY A 359 -34.71 -4.64 -25.96
N GLU A 360 -33.42 -4.60 -25.63
CA GLU A 360 -32.36 -5.32 -26.33
C GLU A 360 -32.27 -6.78 -25.86
N ALA A 361 -31.93 -7.68 -26.77
CA ALA A 361 -31.73 -9.08 -26.43
C ALA A 361 -30.37 -9.30 -25.78
N VAL A 362 -30.35 -9.85 -24.56
CA VAL A 362 -29.11 -10.29 -23.91
C VAL A 362 -28.65 -11.62 -24.56
N PRO A 363 -27.53 -11.69 -25.29
CA PRO A 363 -27.34 -12.73 -26.33
C PRO A 363 -26.99 -14.15 -25.85
N MET A 364 -26.66 -14.38 -24.57
CA MET A 364 -26.13 -15.67 -24.09
C MET A 364 -26.78 -16.13 -22.78
N ALA A 365 -26.73 -17.43 -22.46
CA ALA A 365 -27.23 -17.96 -21.18
C ALA A 365 -26.36 -17.49 -20.00
N ALA A 366 -26.97 -17.31 -18.83
CA ALA A 366 -26.24 -17.03 -17.59
C ALA A 366 -25.38 -18.22 -17.18
N VAL A 367 -24.16 -17.94 -16.72
CA VAL A 367 -23.25 -18.98 -16.21
C VAL A 367 -23.61 -19.28 -14.75
N PRO A 368 -23.94 -20.54 -14.39
CA PRO A 368 -24.29 -20.89 -13.02
C PRO A 368 -23.13 -20.70 -12.04
N TYR A 369 -23.39 -20.08 -10.89
CA TYR A 369 -22.36 -19.86 -9.86
C TYR A 369 -21.83 -21.18 -9.25
N ARG A 370 -22.61 -22.27 -9.30
CA ARG A 370 -22.17 -23.61 -8.88
C ARG A 370 -20.87 -24.06 -9.56
N ASN A 371 -20.60 -23.60 -10.78
CA ASN A 371 -19.40 -23.96 -11.52
C ASN A 371 -18.15 -23.44 -10.80
N TYR A 372 -18.22 -22.22 -10.29
CA TYR A 372 -17.15 -21.62 -9.49
C TYR A 372 -16.99 -22.34 -8.14
N VAL A 373 -18.10 -22.64 -7.45
CA VAL A 373 -18.06 -23.39 -6.18
C VAL A 373 -17.37 -24.74 -6.37
N ALA A 374 -17.69 -25.45 -7.45
CA ALA A 374 -17.06 -26.72 -7.79
C ALA A 374 -15.56 -26.55 -8.03
N GLN A 375 -15.13 -25.50 -8.74
CA GLN A 375 -13.71 -25.23 -8.96
C GLN A 375 -12.97 -24.91 -7.66
N ALA A 376 -13.54 -24.05 -6.82
CA ALA A 376 -12.95 -23.66 -5.54
C ALA A 376 -12.83 -24.84 -4.56
N ARG A 377 -13.76 -25.81 -4.62
CA ARG A 377 -13.79 -26.97 -3.69
C ARG A 377 -13.08 -28.21 -4.22
N LEU A 378 -13.13 -28.47 -5.53
CA LEU A 378 -12.53 -29.66 -6.15
C LEU A 378 -11.15 -29.38 -6.77
N GLY A 379 -10.70 -28.12 -6.75
CA GLY A 379 -9.43 -27.70 -7.30
C GLY A 379 -8.25 -28.05 -6.41
N VAL A 380 -7.52 -27.02 -5.95
CA VAL A 380 -6.36 -27.20 -5.08
C VAL A 380 -6.84 -27.62 -3.69
N SER A 381 -6.19 -28.62 -3.10
CA SER A 381 -6.56 -29.09 -1.77
C SER A 381 -6.19 -28.09 -0.68
N GLU A 382 -6.88 -28.14 0.47
CA GLU A 382 -6.56 -27.30 1.63
C GLU A 382 -5.09 -27.48 2.08
N GLN A 383 -4.57 -28.71 2.04
CA GLN A 383 -3.18 -29.01 2.39
C GLN A 383 -2.17 -28.35 1.44
N GLU A 384 -2.47 -28.30 0.14
CA GLU A 384 -1.64 -27.61 -0.85
C GLU A 384 -1.67 -26.08 -0.65
N HIS A 385 -2.84 -25.51 -0.32
CA HIS A 385 -2.94 -24.10 0.08
C HIS A 385 -2.09 -23.82 1.32
N GLU A 386 -2.21 -24.66 2.37
CA GLU A 386 -1.41 -24.49 3.58
C GLU A 386 0.09 -24.60 3.32
N GLY A 387 0.53 -25.54 2.49
CA GLY A 387 1.94 -25.69 2.12
C GLY A 387 2.50 -24.40 1.52
N PHE A 388 1.78 -23.82 0.55
CA PHE A 388 2.15 -22.58 -0.10
C PHE A 388 2.18 -21.38 0.87
N PHE A 389 1.14 -21.19 1.68
CA PHE A 389 1.11 -20.06 2.62
C PHE A 389 2.09 -20.22 3.77
N ARG A 390 2.40 -21.44 4.20
CA ARG A 390 3.42 -21.71 5.22
C ARG A 390 4.82 -21.41 4.70
N GLU A 391 5.10 -21.67 3.42
CA GLU A 391 6.33 -21.22 2.76
C GLU A 391 6.40 -19.69 2.67
N MET A 392 5.29 -19.03 2.35
CA MET A 392 5.25 -17.58 2.20
C MET A 392 5.30 -16.82 3.53
N LEU A 393 4.65 -17.33 4.59
CA LEU A 393 4.31 -16.57 5.80
C LEU A 393 4.81 -17.21 7.10
N GLY A 394 5.40 -18.41 7.07
CA GLY A 394 5.66 -19.21 8.28
C GLY A 394 6.62 -18.57 9.29
N ASP A 395 7.49 -17.68 8.84
CA ASP A 395 8.45 -16.88 9.62
C ASP A 395 7.97 -15.44 9.87
N VAL A 396 6.75 -15.08 9.45
CA VAL A 396 6.14 -13.77 9.75
C VAL A 396 5.49 -13.82 11.13
N ASP A 397 6.12 -13.20 12.11
CA ASP A 397 5.68 -13.15 13.51
C ASP A 397 4.95 -11.85 13.88
N GLU A 398 5.16 -10.79 13.11
CA GLU A 398 4.55 -9.50 13.33
C GLU A 398 3.77 -8.98 12.11
N PRO A 399 2.67 -8.23 12.32
CA PRO A 399 1.86 -7.69 11.24
C PRO A 399 2.53 -6.51 10.53
N THR A 400 2.12 -6.24 9.30
CA THR A 400 2.46 -4.98 8.60
C THR A 400 1.33 -3.97 8.79
N LEU A 401 1.62 -2.90 9.55
CA LEU A 401 0.64 -1.89 9.95
C LEU A 401 1.16 -0.48 9.59
N PRO A 402 0.70 0.12 8.48
CA PRO A 402 1.09 1.47 8.09
C PRO A 402 0.79 2.47 9.18
N PHE A 403 1.81 3.24 9.60
CA PHE A 403 1.71 4.20 10.70
C PHE A 403 1.23 3.58 12.03
N GLY A 404 1.34 2.26 12.19
CA GLY A 404 0.83 1.53 13.36
C GLY A 404 -0.69 1.42 13.44
N VAL A 405 -1.43 1.81 12.39
CA VAL A 405 -2.90 1.79 12.37
C VAL A 405 -3.40 0.37 12.10
N ARG A 406 -4.17 -0.18 13.04
CA ARG A 406 -4.69 -1.56 13.00
C ARG A 406 -6.08 -1.66 12.38
N GLU A 407 -6.97 -0.80 12.86
CA GLU A 407 -8.39 -0.80 12.53
C GLU A 407 -8.85 0.63 12.27
N VAL A 408 -9.99 0.76 11.58
CA VAL A 408 -10.67 2.05 11.40
C VAL A 408 -11.16 2.51 12.77
N GLN A 409 -10.60 3.58 13.32
CA GLN A 409 -11.07 4.15 14.59
C GLN A 409 -12.42 4.86 14.38
N GLY A 410 -13.42 4.55 15.20
CA GLY A 410 -14.77 5.15 15.12
C GLY A 410 -15.77 4.28 14.34
N ASP A 411 -16.81 4.91 13.81
CA ASP A 411 -17.91 4.26 13.08
C ASP A 411 -17.63 4.05 11.58
N GLY A 412 -16.40 4.32 11.14
CA GLY A 412 -15.99 4.27 9.72
C GLY A 412 -16.54 5.40 8.85
N GLY A 413 -17.16 6.43 9.43
CA GLY A 413 -17.71 7.59 8.71
C GLY A 413 -16.66 8.58 8.19
N ASP A 414 -15.46 8.60 8.76
CA ASP A 414 -14.40 9.56 8.42
C ASP A 414 -13.35 9.00 7.43
N ILE A 415 -13.71 8.05 6.56
CA ILE A 415 -12.78 7.58 5.51
C ILE A 415 -12.62 8.68 4.46
N GLU A 416 -11.41 9.17 4.28
CA GLU A 416 -11.07 10.08 3.20
C GLU A 416 -10.96 9.32 1.88
N GLN A 417 -11.47 9.91 0.80
CA GLN A 417 -11.27 9.43 -0.56
C GLN A 417 -10.47 10.44 -1.37
N ALA A 418 -9.47 9.95 -2.09
CA ALA A 418 -8.73 10.75 -3.05
C ALA A 418 -8.52 9.99 -4.35
N ARG A 419 -8.38 10.74 -5.43
CA ARG A 419 -8.23 10.24 -6.80
C ARG A 419 -7.18 11.06 -7.53
N ARG A 420 -6.26 10.37 -8.21
CA ARG A 420 -5.17 11.01 -8.95
C ARG A 420 -4.86 10.23 -10.24
N PRO A 421 -4.91 10.87 -11.42
CA PRO A 421 -4.37 10.25 -12.62
C PRO A 421 -2.85 10.11 -12.53
N VAL A 422 -2.31 9.02 -13.07
CA VAL A 422 -0.88 8.88 -13.31
C VAL A 422 -0.52 9.61 -14.59
N ASP A 423 0.54 10.42 -14.57
CA ASP A 423 0.96 11.20 -15.73
C ASP A 423 1.13 10.32 -16.97
N ALA A 424 0.73 10.83 -18.14
CA ALA A 424 0.75 10.06 -19.40
C ALA A 424 2.16 9.55 -19.75
N ALA A 425 3.18 10.38 -19.53
CA ALA A 425 4.58 10.00 -19.75
C ALA A 425 5.02 8.87 -18.81
N LEU A 426 4.64 8.94 -17.52
CA LEU A 426 4.94 7.88 -16.55
C LEU A 426 4.18 6.59 -16.88
N SER A 427 2.91 6.70 -17.30
CA SER A 427 2.10 5.55 -17.73
C SER A 427 2.75 4.80 -18.90
N LEU A 428 3.29 5.52 -19.90
CA LEU A 428 4.02 4.93 -21.01
C LEU A 428 5.30 4.24 -20.55
N ARG A 429 6.09 4.89 -19.69
CA ARG A 429 7.35 4.33 -19.16
C ARG A 429 7.10 3.09 -18.28
N LEU A 430 6.04 3.07 -17.48
CA LEU A 430 5.61 1.89 -16.72
C LEU A 430 5.33 0.69 -17.63
N ARG A 431 4.57 0.90 -18.72
CA ARG A 431 4.27 -0.16 -19.69
C ARG A 431 5.52 -0.61 -20.44
N ALA A 432 6.40 0.31 -20.78
CA ALA A 432 7.69 0.01 -21.39
C ALA A 432 8.54 -0.91 -20.51
N GLN A 433 8.69 -0.56 -19.23
CA GLN A 433 9.44 -1.37 -18.27
C GLN A 433 8.80 -2.73 -18.04
N ALA A 434 7.46 -2.79 -17.94
CA ALA A 434 6.74 -4.06 -17.82
C ALA A 434 7.05 -5.00 -19.00
N ARG A 435 6.96 -4.47 -20.24
CA ARG A 435 7.30 -5.22 -21.46
C ARG A 435 8.75 -5.65 -21.48
N GLN A 436 9.70 -4.74 -21.25
CA GLN A 436 11.14 -5.06 -21.26
C GLN A 436 11.53 -6.16 -20.26
N LEU A 437 10.83 -6.22 -19.12
CA LEU A 437 11.08 -7.21 -18.08
C LEU A 437 10.29 -8.51 -18.27
N GLY A 438 9.36 -8.56 -19.24
CA GLY A 438 8.46 -9.69 -19.46
C GLY A 438 7.44 -9.88 -18.33
N VAL A 439 7.03 -8.80 -17.65
CA VAL A 439 6.10 -8.85 -16.50
C VAL A 439 4.84 -8.02 -16.74
N SER A 440 3.84 -8.20 -15.88
CA SER A 440 2.65 -7.34 -15.89
C SER A 440 2.92 -5.98 -15.24
N ALA A 441 2.25 -4.92 -15.72
CA ALA A 441 2.29 -3.60 -15.07
C ALA A 441 1.81 -3.65 -13.60
N ALA A 442 0.90 -4.57 -13.28
CA ALA A 442 0.49 -4.85 -11.90
C ALA A 442 1.68 -5.20 -11.00
N SER A 443 2.70 -5.91 -11.50
CA SER A 443 3.88 -6.29 -10.70
C SER A 443 4.72 -5.08 -10.28
N LEU A 444 4.84 -4.06 -11.14
CA LEU A 444 5.48 -2.79 -10.83
C LEU A 444 4.70 -2.02 -9.76
N VAL A 445 3.37 -1.97 -9.90
CA VAL A 445 2.48 -1.30 -8.94
C VAL A 445 2.53 -1.97 -7.57
N HIS A 446 2.52 -3.30 -7.52
CA HIS A 446 2.63 -4.06 -6.27
C HIS A 446 3.96 -3.81 -5.55
N LEU A 447 5.07 -3.76 -6.30
CA LEU A 447 6.38 -3.46 -5.71
C LEU A 447 6.47 -2.02 -5.21
N ALA A 448 5.94 -1.04 -5.96
CA ALA A 448 5.90 0.35 -5.52
C ALA A 448 5.06 0.51 -4.24
N TRP A 449 3.93 -0.22 -4.16
CA TRP A 449 3.07 -0.23 -2.97
C TRP A 449 3.78 -0.84 -1.77
N ALA A 450 4.42 -2.00 -1.97
CA ALA A 450 5.22 -2.66 -0.95
C ALA A 450 6.32 -1.74 -0.41
N GLN A 451 7.02 -1.02 -1.30
CA GLN A 451 8.07 -0.09 -0.90
C GLN A 451 7.53 1.04 -0.03
N TRP A 452 6.41 1.65 -0.44
CA TRP A 452 5.80 2.71 0.35
C TRP A 452 5.35 2.19 1.71
N LEU A 453 4.67 1.03 1.77
CA LEU A 453 4.26 0.37 3.01
C LEU A 453 5.44 0.07 3.93
N GLY A 454 6.56 -0.40 3.38
CA GLY A 454 7.75 -0.74 4.16
C GLY A 454 8.31 0.45 4.91
N ARG A 455 8.38 1.62 4.24
CA ARG A 455 8.84 2.85 4.88
C ARG A 455 7.90 3.35 5.98
N VAL A 456 6.59 3.35 5.74
CA VAL A 456 5.61 3.87 6.70
C VAL A 456 5.30 2.89 7.84
N SER A 457 5.71 1.63 7.69
CA SER A 457 5.61 0.60 8.74
C SER A 457 6.95 0.31 9.43
N GLY A 458 8.07 0.86 8.93
CA GLY A 458 9.42 0.59 9.43
C GLY A 458 9.89 -0.85 9.18
N LYS A 459 9.45 -1.49 8.09
CA LYS A 459 9.75 -2.89 7.75
C LYS A 459 10.34 -3.01 6.35
N ASP A 460 11.36 -3.84 6.20
CA ASP A 460 11.93 -4.20 4.90
C ASP A 460 11.22 -5.41 4.27
N ASP A 461 10.41 -6.13 5.03
CA ASP A 461 9.61 -7.25 4.56
C ASP A 461 8.15 -6.99 4.94
N VAL A 462 7.30 -6.85 3.93
CA VAL A 462 5.94 -6.36 4.09
C VAL A 462 4.92 -7.36 3.60
N VAL A 463 3.85 -7.50 4.36
CA VAL A 463 2.67 -8.29 3.99
C VAL A 463 1.49 -7.33 3.81
N PHE A 464 0.79 -7.43 2.70
CA PHE A 464 -0.45 -6.68 2.47
C PHE A 464 -1.45 -7.54 1.70
N GLY A 465 -2.72 -7.18 1.78
CA GLY A 465 -3.76 -7.88 1.01
C GLY A 465 -3.73 -7.43 -0.44
N THR A 466 -3.60 -8.38 -1.37
CA THR A 466 -3.85 -8.14 -2.79
C THR A 466 -5.21 -8.71 -3.16
N VAL A 467 -5.95 -7.95 -3.96
CA VAL A 467 -7.27 -8.32 -4.45
C VAL A 467 -7.13 -9.07 -5.78
N LEU A 468 -7.50 -10.34 -5.79
CA LEU A 468 -7.52 -11.19 -6.98
C LEU A 468 -8.94 -11.27 -7.54
N MET A 469 -9.08 -11.24 -8.86
CA MET A 469 -10.38 -11.28 -9.53
C MET A 469 -11.16 -12.58 -9.28
N GLY A 470 -10.49 -13.70 -8.95
CA GLY A 470 -11.12 -15.01 -8.67
C GLY A 470 -11.89 -15.64 -9.85
N ARG A 471 -11.92 -14.96 -11.00
CA ARG A 471 -12.57 -15.34 -12.25
C ARG A 471 -11.60 -15.98 -13.26
N MET A 472 -10.31 -16.09 -12.91
CA MET A 472 -9.24 -16.48 -13.82
C MET A 472 -9.32 -17.97 -14.24
N GLN A 473 -9.89 -18.83 -13.38
CA GLN A 473 -10.07 -20.26 -13.65
C GLN A 473 -11.51 -20.67 -14.01
N GLY A 474 -12.46 -19.75 -13.87
CA GLY A 474 -13.86 -19.95 -14.26
C GLY A 474 -13.96 -20.35 -15.73
N GLY A 475 -14.76 -21.37 -16.05
CA GLY A 475 -14.94 -21.83 -17.43
C GLY A 475 -15.57 -20.79 -18.37
N ASN A 476 -16.02 -21.23 -19.55
CA ASN A 476 -16.62 -20.36 -20.57
C ASN A 476 -17.63 -19.36 -19.95
N GLY A 477 -17.42 -18.05 -20.15
CA GLY A 477 -18.26 -16.97 -19.64
C GLY A 477 -18.08 -16.58 -18.16
N ALA A 478 -16.99 -16.97 -17.50
CA ALA A 478 -16.70 -16.58 -16.10
C ALA A 478 -16.48 -15.07 -15.89
N ASP A 479 -16.10 -14.35 -16.95
CA ASP A 479 -16.07 -12.89 -16.99
C ASP A 479 -17.45 -12.27 -16.72
N ARG A 480 -18.53 -12.97 -17.08
CA ARG A 480 -19.93 -12.54 -16.99
C ARG A 480 -20.74 -13.27 -15.92
N ALA A 481 -20.14 -14.23 -15.22
CA ALA A 481 -20.82 -14.92 -14.13
C ALA A 481 -21.13 -13.93 -12.99
N LEU A 482 -22.35 -13.95 -12.45
CA LEU A 482 -22.65 -13.19 -11.25
C LEU A 482 -22.22 -14.00 -10.02
N GLY A 483 -21.77 -13.31 -8.98
CA GLY A 483 -21.37 -13.93 -7.72
C GLY A 483 -20.26 -13.20 -7.00
N MET A 484 -19.86 -13.77 -5.86
CA MET A 484 -18.69 -13.32 -5.12
C MET A 484 -17.45 -14.08 -5.61
N PHE A 485 -16.60 -13.42 -6.41
CA PHE A 485 -15.36 -14.01 -6.93
C PHE A 485 -14.12 -13.37 -6.32
N ILE A 486 -14.18 -12.08 -6.03
CA ILE A 486 -13.03 -11.30 -5.58
C ILE A 486 -12.48 -11.81 -4.25
N ASN A 487 -11.27 -12.33 -4.26
CA ASN A 487 -10.63 -12.81 -3.06
C ASN A 487 -9.49 -11.89 -2.63
N THR A 488 -9.32 -11.72 -1.32
CA THR A 488 -8.17 -11.00 -0.76
C THR A 488 -7.21 -12.00 -0.14
N LEU A 489 -6.00 -12.04 -0.67
CA LEU A 489 -4.95 -12.93 -0.17
C LEU A 489 -3.71 -12.12 0.25
N PRO A 490 -2.97 -12.59 1.26
CA PRO A 490 -1.73 -11.94 1.66
C PRO A 490 -0.69 -12.10 0.56
N LEU A 491 -0.02 -11.01 0.24
CA LEU A 491 1.20 -10.99 -0.56
C LEU A 491 2.33 -10.46 0.31
N ARG A 492 3.39 -11.27 0.47
CA ARG A 492 4.64 -10.87 1.12
C ARG A 492 5.64 -10.40 0.07
N VAL A 493 6.25 -9.23 0.28
CA VAL A 493 7.23 -8.65 -0.63
C VAL A 493 8.40 -8.09 0.18
N ASP A 494 9.62 -8.48 -0.21
CA ASP A 494 10.87 -7.94 0.34
C ASP A 494 11.24 -6.65 -0.42
N VAL A 495 11.45 -5.58 0.34
CA VAL A 495 11.82 -4.23 -0.11
C VAL A 495 13.12 -3.73 0.53
N GLY A 496 13.93 -4.64 1.06
CA GLY A 496 15.22 -4.38 1.67
C GLY A 496 16.33 -4.09 0.66
N THR A 497 17.42 -4.85 0.71
CA THR A 497 18.63 -4.55 -0.07
C THR A 497 18.62 -5.09 -1.50
N GLN A 498 17.57 -5.82 -1.90
CA GLN A 498 17.46 -6.39 -3.24
C GLN A 498 17.44 -5.30 -4.32
N GLY A 499 18.08 -5.57 -5.46
CA GLY A 499 18.07 -4.67 -6.60
C GLY A 499 16.67 -4.51 -7.20
N VAL A 500 16.31 -3.32 -7.65
CA VAL A 500 14.98 -2.99 -8.18
C VAL A 500 14.49 -3.96 -9.27
N ARG A 501 15.34 -4.29 -10.24
CA ARG A 501 14.98 -5.24 -11.33
C ARG A 501 14.62 -6.63 -10.79
N GLU A 502 15.41 -7.13 -9.84
CA GLU A 502 15.18 -8.44 -9.24
C GLU A 502 13.92 -8.41 -8.36
N GLY A 503 13.69 -7.31 -7.63
CA GLY A 503 12.48 -7.10 -6.85
C GLY A 503 11.20 -7.16 -7.68
N VAL A 504 11.21 -6.55 -8.89
CA VAL A 504 10.05 -6.62 -9.80
C VAL A 504 9.79 -8.06 -10.24
N LYS A 505 10.85 -8.80 -10.61
CA LYS A 505 10.73 -10.20 -11.03
C LYS A 505 10.28 -11.11 -9.89
N ALA A 506 10.80 -10.91 -8.68
CA ALA A 506 10.40 -11.65 -7.50
C ALA A 506 8.93 -11.38 -7.15
N THR A 507 8.50 -10.12 -7.21
CA THR A 507 7.09 -9.74 -7.01
C THR A 507 6.18 -10.38 -8.06
N HIS A 508 6.60 -10.38 -9.33
CA HIS A 508 5.87 -11.03 -10.42
C HIS A 508 5.73 -12.54 -10.21
N ALA A 509 6.81 -13.21 -9.79
CA ALA A 509 6.80 -14.64 -9.49
C ALA A 509 5.86 -14.97 -8.32
N ARG A 510 5.87 -14.16 -7.24
CA ARG A 510 4.97 -14.34 -6.10
C ARG A 510 3.50 -14.14 -6.48
N LEU A 511 3.19 -13.09 -7.24
CA LEU A 511 1.84 -12.86 -7.77
C LEU A 511 1.36 -14.03 -8.64
N THR A 512 2.25 -14.56 -9.49
CA THR A 512 1.95 -15.71 -10.35
C THR A 512 1.68 -16.98 -9.54
N GLY A 513 2.49 -17.25 -8.51
CA GLY A 513 2.26 -18.36 -7.59
C GLY A 513 0.90 -18.26 -6.89
N LEU A 514 0.54 -17.05 -6.46
CA LEU A 514 -0.71 -16.78 -5.75
C LEU A 514 -1.96 -17.08 -6.60
N LEU A 515 -1.90 -16.94 -7.93
CA LEU A 515 -3.02 -17.30 -8.82
C LEU A 515 -3.43 -18.77 -8.72
N GLY A 516 -2.49 -19.66 -8.38
CA GLY A 516 -2.81 -21.08 -8.15
C GLY A 516 -3.59 -21.35 -6.87
N HIS A 517 -3.56 -20.38 -5.96
CA HIS A 517 -4.20 -20.46 -4.67
C HIS A 517 -5.29 -19.40 -4.52
N GLU A 518 -5.80 -18.84 -5.63
CA GLU A 518 -6.76 -17.73 -5.64
C GLU A 518 -8.09 -18.04 -4.93
N HIS A 519 -8.41 -19.33 -4.71
CA HIS A 519 -9.61 -19.78 -4.00
C HIS A 519 -9.39 -20.07 -2.50
N ALA A 520 -8.16 -19.94 -1.99
CA ALA A 520 -7.88 -20.15 -0.57
C ALA A 520 -8.59 -19.11 0.31
N SER A 521 -8.92 -19.46 1.56
CA SER A 521 -9.44 -18.46 2.49
C SER A 521 -8.29 -17.65 3.12
N LEU A 522 -8.53 -16.35 3.34
CA LEU A 522 -7.60 -15.49 4.08
C LEU A 522 -7.33 -16.03 5.49
N ALA A 523 -8.34 -16.61 6.13
CA ALA A 523 -8.21 -17.24 7.44
C ALA A 523 -7.20 -18.40 7.43
N LEU A 524 -7.20 -19.24 6.39
CA LEU A 524 -6.21 -20.30 6.23
C LEU A 524 -4.81 -19.73 6.08
N ALA A 525 -4.65 -18.72 5.22
CA ALA A 525 -3.36 -18.08 4.99
C ALA A 525 -2.82 -17.42 6.29
N GLN A 526 -3.68 -16.76 7.06
CA GLN A 526 -3.31 -16.15 8.34
C GLN A 526 -2.92 -17.19 9.40
N ARG A 527 -3.59 -18.34 9.46
CA ARG A 527 -3.17 -19.45 10.36
C ARG A 527 -1.80 -20.03 10.02
N CYS A 528 -1.29 -19.78 8.81
CA CYS A 528 0.03 -20.23 8.40
C CYS A 528 1.15 -19.29 8.85
N SER A 529 0.85 -18.11 9.42
CA SER A 529 1.85 -17.20 9.98
C SER A 529 2.03 -17.38 11.50
N GLY A 530 3.07 -16.77 12.05
CA GLY A 530 3.32 -16.68 13.49
C GLY A 530 2.55 -15.56 14.20
N VAL A 531 1.76 -14.76 13.48
CA VAL A 531 1.00 -13.63 14.04
C VAL A 531 -0.12 -14.13 14.94
N VAL A 532 -0.06 -13.77 16.23
CA VAL A 532 -1.00 -14.25 17.24
C VAL A 532 -2.36 -13.54 17.11
N ALA A 533 -3.43 -14.32 16.97
CA ALA A 533 -4.80 -13.80 17.01
C ALA A 533 -5.10 -13.07 18.34
N PRO A 534 -5.88 -11.97 18.35
CA PRO A 534 -6.72 -11.46 17.26
C PRO A 534 -6.02 -10.46 16.31
N MET A 535 -4.69 -10.34 16.36
CA MET A 535 -3.99 -9.36 15.53
C MET A 535 -4.11 -9.68 14.04
N PRO A 536 -4.50 -8.72 13.18
CA PRO A 536 -4.58 -8.97 11.73
C PRO A 536 -3.17 -9.09 11.15
N LEU A 537 -3.00 -9.92 10.12
CA LEU A 537 -1.71 -10.09 9.42
C LEU A 537 -1.24 -8.79 8.73
N PHE A 538 -2.19 -8.00 8.23
CA PHE A 538 -1.97 -6.72 7.58
C PHE A 538 -3.20 -5.81 7.74
N SER A 539 -3.03 -4.49 7.61
CA SER A 539 -4.12 -3.51 7.64
C SER A 539 -4.25 -2.69 6.35
N ALA A 540 -3.56 -3.10 5.28
CA ALA A 540 -3.55 -2.38 4.00
C ALA A 540 -3.88 -3.29 2.82
N LEU A 541 -4.67 -2.77 1.86
CA LEU A 541 -5.06 -3.45 0.63
C LEU A 541 -4.55 -2.76 -0.63
N LEU A 542 -4.23 -3.56 -1.64
CA LEU A 542 -4.01 -3.13 -3.02
C LEU A 542 -4.99 -3.85 -3.96
N ASN A 543 -5.75 -3.07 -4.72
CA ASN A 543 -6.68 -3.55 -5.72
C ASN A 543 -6.25 -3.06 -7.11
N TYR A 544 -5.75 -3.95 -7.97
CA TYR A 544 -5.38 -3.61 -9.35
C TYR A 544 -6.49 -4.07 -10.29
N ARG A 545 -7.16 -3.12 -10.97
CA ARG A 545 -8.29 -3.35 -11.86
C ARG A 545 -7.93 -2.97 -13.29
N HIS A 546 -8.48 -3.70 -14.25
CA HIS A 546 -8.39 -3.33 -15.66
C HIS A 546 -9.76 -2.86 -16.14
N SER A 547 -9.88 -1.58 -16.48
CA SER A 547 -11.16 -0.90 -16.75
C SER A 547 -11.23 -0.33 -18.17
N ALA A 548 -10.31 -0.74 -19.06
CA ALA A 548 -10.26 -0.30 -20.44
C ALA A 548 -11.52 -0.75 -21.21
N GLY A 549 -12.36 0.21 -21.64
CA GLY A 549 -13.56 -0.06 -22.43
C GLY A 549 -14.89 0.31 -21.78
N LEU A 550 -14.91 0.70 -20.50
CA LEU A 550 -16.11 1.16 -19.78
C LEU A 550 -16.43 2.64 -20.01
N ALA A 551 -15.80 3.29 -20.99
CA ALA A 551 -16.15 4.67 -21.37
C ALA A 551 -17.61 4.67 -21.87
N SER A 552 -18.49 5.29 -21.07
CA SER A 552 -19.93 5.34 -21.31
C SER A 552 -20.23 5.85 -22.72
N SER A 553 -20.76 4.97 -23.57
CA SER A 553 -21.26 5.35 -24.88
C SER A 553 -22.50 6.24 -24.73
N SER A 554 -22.76 7.12 -25.68
CA SER A 554 -23.97 7.97 -25.70
C SER A 554 -25.27 7.14 -25.71
N GLN A 555 -25.23 5.89 -26.18
CA GLN A 555 -26.33 4.92 -26.08
C GLN A 555 -26.55 4.42 -24.65
N ALA A 556 -25.49 4.28 -23.84
CA ALA A 556 -25.60 3.86 -22.45
C ALA A 556 -26.39 4.88 -21.60
N LEU A 557 -26.28 6.17 -21.90
CA LEU A 557 -27.03 7.24 -21.22
C LEU A 557 -28.54 7.22 -21.52
N ALA A 558 -28.97 6.62 -22.64
CA ALA A 558 -30.38 6.59 -23.03
C ALA A 558 -31.22 5.59 -22.22
N GLY A 559 -30.65 4.43 -21.86
CA GLY A 559 -31.35 3.40 -21.07
C GLY A 559 -31.64 3.83 -19.63
N TRP A 560 -30.82 4.73 -19.08
CA TRP A 560 -30.95 5.27 -17.71
C TRP A 560 -31.69 6.61 -17.66
N GLU A 561 -32.35 7.05 -18.73
CA GLU A 561 -33.03 8.35 -18.76
C GLU A 561 -34.06 8.48 -17.63
N GLY A 562 -33.79 9.37 -16.68
CA GLY A 562 -34.64 9.61 -15.50
C GLY A 562 -34.33 8.74 -14.28
N ILE A 563 -33.19 8.03 -14.29
CA ILE A 563 -32.60 7.29 -13.17
C ILE A 563 -31.15 7.78 -13.02
N GLU A 564 -30.83 8.47 -11.93
CA GLU A 564 -29.50 9.01 -11.66
C GLU A 564 -28.93 8.38 -10.39
N THR A 565 -27.66 7.96 -10.40
CA THR A 565 -27.01 7.41 -9.19
C THR A 565 -26.52 8.57 -8.32
N LEU A 566 -27.05 8.68 -7.10
CA LEU A 566 -26.74 9.76 -6.16
C LEU A 566 -25.48 9.48 -5.33
N SER A 567 -25.26 8.23 -4.93
CA SER A 567 -24.07 7.81 -4.18
C SER A 567 -23.78 6.32 -4.36
N ASN A 568 -22.49 6.00 -4.37
CA ASN A 568 -21.95 4.64 -4.31
C ASN A 568 -20.93 4.60 -3.16
N GLU A 569 -21.35 4.18 -1.97
CA GLU A 569 -20.45 4.08 -0.81
C GLU A 569 -19.66 2.76 -0.89
N GLU A 570 -18.45 2.81 -1.45
CA GLU A 570 -17.48 1.71 -1.28
C GLU A 570 -16.89 1.80 0.13
N ARG A 571 -17.43 1.01 1.08
CA ARG A 571 -16.82 0.84 2.41
C ARG A 571 -15.77 -0.27 2.38
N THR A 572 -14.67 -0.03 3.08
CA THR A 572 -13.59 -1.01 3.29
C THR A 572 -13.41 -1.20 4.79
N ASN A 573 -13.29 -2.45 5.23
CA ASN A 573 -12.96 -2.78 6.63
C ASN A 573 -11.48 -2.54 6.98
N TYR A 574 -10.68 -2.06 6.02
CA TYR A 574 -9.27 -1.78 6.18
C TYR A 574 -9.04 -0.26 6.31
N PRO A 575 -8.16 0.18 7.22
CA PRO A 575 -7.83 1.60 7.39
C PRO A 575 -7.15 2.22 6.17
N LEU A 576 -6.65 1.38 5.25
CA LEU A 576 -5.99 1.83 4.03
C LEU A 576 -6.25 0.87 2.87
N THR A 577 -6.84 1.39 1.80
CA THR A 577 -7.00 0.69 0.52
C THR A 577 -6.52 1.58 -0.62
N LEU A 578 -5.67 1.03 -1.49
CA LEU A 578 -5.30 1.66 -2.76
C LEU A 578 -5.89 0.84 -3.91
N SER A 579 -6.66 1.50 -4.77
CA SER A 579 -7.13 0.96 -6.03
C SER A 579 -6.37 1.59 -7.20
N VAL A 580 -5.98 0.78 -8.18
CA VAL A 580 -5.32 1.23 -9.41
C VAL A 580 -6.13 0.75 -10.61
N ASP A 581 -6.68 1.70 -11.38
CA ASP A 581 -7.42 1.44 -12.60
C ASP A 581 -6.50 1.56 -13.81
N ASP A 582 -6.28 0.45 -14.50
CA ASP A 582 -5.61 0.39 -15.80
C ASP A 582 -6.64 0.66 -16.91
N LEU A 583 -6.57 1.85 -17.49
CA LEU A 583 -7.48 2.34 -18.53
C LEU A 583 -7.01 1.94 -19.95
N GLY A 584 -5.99 1.09 -20.08
CA GLY A 584 -5.39 0.69 -21.35
C GLY A 584 -4.36 1.69 -21.87
N GLU A 585 -4.66 2.99 -21.86
CA GLU A 585 -3.72 4.05 -22.28
C GLU A 585 -3.07 4.78 -21.09
N GLY A 586 -3.67 4.71 -19.90
CA GLY A 586 -3.19 5.37 -18.69
C GLY A 586 -3.60 4.63 -17.42
N PHE A 587 -3.16 5.14 -16.27
CA PHE A 587 -3.53 4.60 -14.96
C PHE A 587 -4.20 5.67 -14.09
N HIS A 588 -5.10 5.25 -13.21
CA HIS A 588 -5.69 6.10 -12.19
C HIS A 588 -5.51 5.49 -10.81
N LEU A 589 -5.08 6.29 -9.84
CA LEU A 589 -4.94 5.92 -8.44
C LEU A 589 -6.16 6.41 -7.67
N SER A 590 -6.80 5.55 -6.89
CA SER A 590 -7.83 5.93 -5.93
C SER A 590 -7.49 5.36 -4.55
N ALA A 591 -7.35 6.22 -3.56
CA ALA A 591 -7.08 5.81 -2.19
C ALA A 591 -8.32 6.04 -1.32
N LEU A 592 -8.57 5.08 -0.42
CA LEU A 592 -9.46 5.19 0.72
C LEU A 592 -8.61 5.02 1.97
N ALA A 593 -8.56 6.04 2.82
CA ALA A 593 -7.69 6.03 3.99
C ALA A 593 -8.34 6.75 5.17
N VAL A 594 -8.02 6.32 6.39
CA VAL A 594 -8.39 7.09 7.58
C VAL A 594 -7.66 8.45 7.61
N PRO A 595 -8.21 9.50 8.25
CA PRO A 595 -7.66 10.86 8.19
C PRO A 595 -6.25 10.97 8.75
N GLN A 596 -5.87 10.10 9.70
CA GLN A 596 -4.50 10.06 10.23
C GLN A 596 -3.46 9.70 9.15
N ILE A 597 -3.85 8.95 8.12
CA ILE A 597 -2.98 8.54 7.00
C ILE A 597 -3.05 9.57 5.87
N GLY A 598 -4.26 10.03 5.53
CA GLY A 598 -4.51 11.03 4.49
C GLY A 598 -4.58 10.44 3.07
N ALA A 599 -5.78 10.36 2.47
CA ALA A 599 -5.96 9.67 1.20
C ALA A 599 -5.19 10.34 0.03
N GLN A 600 -5.20 11.68 -0.02
CA GLN A 600 -4.48 12.42 -1.07
C GLN A 600 -2.97 12.19 -0.98
N ARG A 601 -2.44 12.15 0.25
CA ARG A 601 -1.03 11.89 0.50
C ARG A 601 -0.60 10.51 0.02
N VAL A 602 -1.45 9.49 0.19
CA VAL A 602 -1.21 8.14 -0.34
C VAL A 602 -1.12 8.15 -1.86
N CYS A 603 -2.09 8.76 -2.54
CA CYS A 603 -2.07 8.90 -4.01
C CYS A 603 -0.79 9.61 -4.50
N ASP A 604 -0.40 10.69 -3.82
CA ASP A 604 0.79 11.46 -4.19
C ASP A 604 2.08 10.68 -3.97
N SER A 605 2.21 10.02 -2.82
CA SER A 605 3.36 9.19 -2.49
C SER A 605 3.49 8.01 -3.44
N MET A 606 2.37 7.38 -3.82
CA MET A 606 2.40 6.27 -4.76
C MET A 606 2.75 6.69 -6.18
N HIS A 607 2.32 7.87 -6.62
CA HIS A 607 2.79 8.41 -7.88
C HIS A 607 4.31 8.61 -7.88
N ILE A 608 4.88 9.11 -6.79
CA ILE A 608 6.33 9.30 -6.62
C ILE A 608 7.06 7.96 -6.56
N ALA A 609 6.51 6.98 -5.82
CA ALA A 609 7.09 5.65 -5.74
C ALA A 609 7.14 4.96 -7.12
N LEU A 610 6.08 5.10 -7.93
CA LEU A 610 6.06 4.60 -9.31
C LEU A 610 7.10 5.30 -10.20
N ASP A 611 7.22 6.63 -10.11
CA ASP A 611 8.18 7.38 -10.91
C ASP A 611 9.64 7.02 -10.56
N ASN A 612 9.97 6.99 -9.26
CA ASN A 612 11.30 6.61 -8.79
C ASN A 612 11.65 5.15 -9.10
N LEU A 613 10.66 4.25 -9.03
CA LEU A 613 10.84 2.85 -9.42
C LEU A 613 11.22 2.74 -10.90
N VAL A 614 10.49 3.44 -11.77
CA VAL A 614 10.73 3.43 -13.22
C VAL A 614 12.05 4.11 -13.56
N GLU A 615 12.35 5.26 -12.96
CA GLU A 615 13.63 5.95 -13.14
C GLU A 615 14.80 5.04 -12.74
N SER A 616 14.69 4.35 -11.60
CA SER A 616 15.72 3.41 -11.16
C SER A 616 15.84 2.21 -12.10
N LEU A 617 14.74 1.70 -12.67
CA LEU A 617 14.80 0.62 -13.65
C LEU A 617 15.54 1.04 -14.93
N GLU A 618 15.33 2.28 -15.37
CA GLU A 618 15.94 2.85 -16.57
C GLU A 618 17.44 3.16 -16.39
N GLN A 619 17.81 3.75 -15.24
CA GLN A 619 19.16 4.30 -15.05
C GLN A 619 20.08 3.39 -14.23
N ALA A 620 19.55 2.72 -13.20
CA ALA A 620 20.33 1.97 -12.22
C ALA A 620 19.54 0.76 -11.67
N PRO A 621 19.29 -0.27 -12.50
CA PRO A 621 18.36 -1.37 -12.17
C PRO A 621 18.81 -2.25 -11.00
N SER A 622 20.08 -2.15 -10.58
CA SER A 622 20.65 -2.82 -9.42
C SER A 622 20.59 -2.00 -8.13
N THR A 623 20.02 -0.79 -8.16
CA THR A 623 19.83 0.03 -6.96
C THR A 623 19.00 -0.75 -5.92
N PRO A 624 19.43 -0.79 -4.64
CA PRO A 624 18.64 -1.40 -3.58
C PRO A 624 17.27 -0.74 -3.41
N LEU A 625 16.20 -1.53 -3.24
CA LEU A 625 14.84 -1.03 -3.02
C LEU A 625 14.76 -0.06 -1.82
N ASN A 626 15.43 -0.38 -0.72
CA ASN A 626 15.51 0.46 0.47
C ASN A 626 16.32 1.77 0.30
N ARG A 627 16.76 2.12 -0.91
CA ARG A 627 17.33 3.42 -1.25
C ARG A 627 16.43 4.32 -2.07
N LEU A 628 15.31 3.81 -2.60
CA LEU A 628 14.38 4.67 -3.32
C LEU A 628 13.66 5.60 -2.33
N SER A 629 13.55 6.87 -2.71
CA SER A 629 12.77 7.84 -1.96
C SER A 629 11.28 7.60 -2.18
N ILE A 630 10.49 7.82 -1.13
CA ILE A 630 9.02 7.80 -1.22
C ILE A 630 8.40 9.18 -0.94
N LEU A 631 9.22 10.15 -0.54
CA LEU A 631 8.78 11.48 -0.18
C LEU A 631 8.75 12.39 -1.41
N SER A 632 7.75 13.24 -1.47
CA SER A 632 7.74 14.34 -2.42
C SER A 632 8.90 15.31 -2.15
N PRO A 633 9.40 16.05 -3.16
CA PRO A 633 10.39 17.10 -2.94
C PRO A 633 9.96 18.14 -1.89
N ALA A 634 8.65 18.41 -1.78
CA ALA A 634 8.08 19.29 -0.77
C ALA A 634 8.16 18.70 0.64
N GLU A 635 7.74 17.44 0.83
CA GLU A 635 7.85 16.74 2.13
C GLU A 635 9.31 16.55 2.54
N HIS A 636 10.19 16.16 1.61
CA HIS A 636 11.61 16.05 1.88
C HIS A 636 12.18 17.40 2.37
N ARG A 637 11.84 18.51 1.70
CA ARG A 637 12.22 19.86 2.16
C ARG A 637 11.63 20.20 3.52
N GLN A 638 10.39 19.81 3.80
CA GLN A 638 9.76 20.03 5.09
C GLN A 638 10.51 19.30 6.21
N VAL A 639 10.86 18.03 6.00
CA VAL A 639 11.56 17.21 7.00
C VAL A 639 13.01 17.65 7.19
N VAL A 640 13.73 17.90 6.09
CA VAL A 640 15.16 18.23 6.14
C VAL A 640 15.41 19.70 6.50
N THR A 641 14.58 20.61 6.02
CA THR A 641 14.78 22.06 6.20
C THR A 641 13.69 22.69 7.06
N GLY A 642 12.41 22.44 6.77
CA GLY A 642 11.28 23.09 7.43
C GLY A 642 11.30 22.90 8.96
N PHE A 643 11.28 21.64 9.42
CA PHE A 643 11.36 21.31 10.85
C PHE A 643 12.70 21.70 11.49
N ASN A 644 13.76 21.84 10.70
CA ASN A 644 15.11 22.19 11.16
C ASN A 644 15.45 23.68 10.99
N THR A 645 14.48 24.56 10.72
CA THR A 645 14.69 26.02 10.65
C THR A 645 14.78 26.61 12.07
N THR A 646 15.78 26.16 12.83
CA THR A 646 15.99 26.49 14.24
C THR A 646 17.22 27.37 14.48
N GLY A 647 17.74 28.03 13.43
CA GLY A 647 18.91 28.89 13.53
C GLY A 647 18.64 30.12 14.38
N ARG A 648 19.44 30.32 15.44
CA ARG A 648 19.36 31.47 16.35
C ARG A 648 20.76 31.98 16.67
N SER A 649 20.90 33.30 16.86
CA SER A 649 22.15 33.92 17.28
C SER A 649 22.36 33.73 18.77
N TYR A 650 23.56 33.29 19.16
CA TYR A 650 23.98 33.13 20.54
C TYR A 650 25.50 33.38 20.61
N PRO A 651 26.08 33.64 21.79
CA PRO A 651 27.52 33.91 21.93
C PRO A 651 28.32 32.61 21.76
N GLN A 652 28.49 32.19 20.51
CA GLN A 652 29.11 30.91 20.14
C GLN A 652 30.63 30.87 20.36
N ASP A 653 31.28 32.04 20.38
CA ASP A 653 32.74 32.19 20.47
C ASP A 653 33.22 32.49 21.90
N GLN A 654 32.31 32.63 22.88
CA GLN A 654 32.64 32.92 24.27
C GLN A 654 32.51 31.68 25.15
N THR A 655 33.36 31.55 26.16
CA THR A 655 33.22 30.49 27.16
C THR A 655 32.10 30.82 28.15
N VAL A 656 31.69 29.82 28.93
CA VAL A 656 30.70 30.01 30.01
C VAL A 656 31.27 30.92 31.11
N SER A 657 32.57 30.79 31.40
CA SER A 657 33.28 31.66 32.36
C SER A 657 33.30 33.11 31.88
N ASP A 658 33.60 33.38 30.61
CA ASP A 658 33.61 34.75 30.07
C ASP A 658 32.23 35.41 30.22
N LEU A 659 31.16 34.68 29.85
CA LEU A 659 29.79 35.17 29.97
C LEU A 659 29.38 35.42 31.42
N PHE A 660 29.84 34.58 32.34
CA PHE A 660 29.60 34.77 33.77
C PHE A 660 30.34 36.00 34.32
N GLU A 661 31.60 36.21 33.92
CA GLU A 661 32.42 37.37 34.30
C GLU A 661 31.78 38.67 33.81
N VAL A 662 31.37 38.74 32.54
CA VAL A 662 30.63 39.90 32.00
C VAL A 662 29.37 40.19 32.83
N GLN A 663 28.62 39.15 33.21
CA GLN A 663 27.43 39.34 34.05
C GLN A 663 27.78 39.84 35.46
N ALA A 664 28.88 39.36 36.05
CA ALA A 664 29.36 39.79 37.35
C ALA A 664 29.84 41.25 37.36
N GLU A 665 30.40 41.74 36.25
CA GLU A 665 30.73 43.16 36.07
C GLU A 665 29.50 44.04 35.86
N VAL A 666 28.55 43.58 35.04
CA VAL A 666 27.34 44.37 34.71
C VAL A 666 26.38 44.44 35.91
N ARG A 667 26.28 43.38 36.73
CA ARG A 667 25.35 43.30 37.88
C ARG A 667 26.01 42.76 39.16
N PRO A 668 27.03 43.43 39.69
CA PRO A 668 27.85 42.90 40.79
C PRO A 668 27.05 42.64 42.07
N HIS A 669 26.07 43.49 42.38
CA HIS A 669 25.27 43.42 43.60
C HIS A 669 23.98 42.59 43.45
N ALA A 670 23.68 42.04 42.26
CA ALA A 670 22.52 41.18 42.09
C ALA A 670 22.78 39.80 42.72
N ILE A 671 21.74 39.19 43.29
CA ILE A 671 21.83 37.86 43.87
C ILE A 671 22.01 36.82 42.76
N ALA A 672 23.05 35.99 42.87
CA ALA A 672 23.37 34.92 41.94
C ALA A 672 22.91 33.55 42.44
N VAL A 673 23.10 33.26 43.74
CA VAL A 673 22.72 31.98 44.37
C VAL A 673 22.17 32.21 45.78
N VAL A 674 21.19 31.37 46.16
CA VAL A 674 20.61 31.31 47.50
C VAL A 674 20.58 29.86 47.96
N GLN A 675 21.08 29.58 49.16
CA GLN A 675 21.00 28.27 49.81
C GLN A 675 20.85 28.44 51.33
N ASP A 676 19.84 27.80 51.93
CA ASP A 676 19.64 27.77 53.39
C ASP A 676 19.75 29.13 54.11
N GLY A 677 19.24 30.19 53.46
CA GLY A 677 19.28 31.57 53.97
C GLY A 677 20.60 32.32 53.71
N GLN A 678 21.63 31.65 53.18
CA GLN A 678 22.81 32.29 52.63
C GLN A 678 22.53 32.78 51.21
N CYS A 679 22.98 33.99 50.90
CA CYS A 679 22.86 34.59 49.57
C CYS A 679 24.25 35.07 49.14
N LEU A 680 24.66 34.75 47.90
CA LEU A 680 25.83 35.38 47.29
C LEU A 680 25.42 36.25 46.11
N THR A 681 26.02 37.42 46.02
CA THR A 681 25.93 38.25 44.81
C THR A 681 26.80 37.68 43.69
N TYR A 682 26.58 38.14 42.45
CA TYR A 682 27.45 37.77 41.33
C TYR A 682 28.93 38.10 41.58
N SER A 683 29.23 39.27 42.16
CA SER A 683 30.62 39.65 42.47
C SER A 683 31.24 38.77 43.57
N GLU A 684 30.47 38.39 44.59
CA GLU A 684 30.93 37.51 45.66
C GLU A 684 31.19 36.09 45.16
N LEU A 685 30.30 35.56 44.32
CA LEU A 685 30.45 34.25 43.70
C LEU A 685 31.66 34.23 42.76
N ASN A 686 31.82 35.25 41.91
CA ASN A 686 32.98 35.37 41.01
C ASN A 686 34.30 35.44 41.80
N ALA A 687 34.35 36.26 42.86
CA ALA A 687 35.53 36.40 43.70
C ALA A 687 35.93 35.09 44.41
N ARG A 688 34.96 34.30 44.89
CA ARG A 688 35.22 32.97 45.47
C ARG A 688 35.76 32.00 44.42
N ALA A 689 35.13 31.94 43.25
CA ALA A 689 35.59 31.09 42.14
C ALA A 689 37.01 31.46 41.68
N ASN A 690 37.33 32.76 41.58
CA ASN A 690 38.67 33.25 41.21
C ASN A 690 39.76 32.83 42.19
N ARG A 691 39.48 32.89 43.50
CA ARG A 691 40.44 32.42 44.51
C ARG A 691 40.68 30.92 44.43
N LEU A 692 39.61 30.13 44.25
CA LEU A 692 39.72 28.68 44.09
C LEU A 692 40.46 28.32 42.79
N ALA A 693 40.18 29.00 41.68
CA ALA A 693 40.85 28.79 40.40
C ALA A 693 42.37 29.02 40.50
N ARG A 694 42.80 30.09 41.20
CA ARG A 694 44.23 30.32 41.44
C ARG A 694 44.88 29.23 42.30
N HIS A 695 44.17 28.73 43.30
CA HIS A 695 44.65 27.61 44.09
C HIS A 695 44.85 26.38 43.21
N LEU A 696 43.89 26.04 42.35
CA LEU A 696 43.99 24.91 41.43
C LEU A 696 45.15 25.04 40.45
N VAL A 697 45.36 26.22 39.87
CA VAL A 697 46.56 26.51 39.04
C VAL A 697 47.85 26.35 39.86
N GLY A 698 47.84 26.77 41.12
CA GLY A 698 48.96 26.58 42.05
C GLY A 698 49.26 25.11 42.38
N LEU A 699 48.25 24.23 42.31
CA LEU A 699 48.41 22.78 42.41
C LEU A 699 48.91 22.12 41.11
N GLY A 700 49.05 22.90 40.03
CA GLY A 700 49.58 22.42 38.75
C GLY A 700 48.54 22.11 37.69
N ILE A 701 47.25 22.39 37.92
CA ILE A 701 46.18 22.21 36.90
C ILE A 701 46.50 23.05 35.66
N GLN A 702 46.48 22.40 34.51
CA GLN A 702 46.70 22.99 33.19
C GLN A 702 45.38 23.08 32.40
N PRO A 703 45.31 23.96 31.38
CA PRO A 703 44.20 23.99 30.46
C PRO A 703 43.97 22.62 29.81
N GLY A 704 42.73 22.12 29.88
CA GLY A 704 42.32 20.81 29.36
C GLY A 704 42.34 19.67 30.37
N ASP A 705 42.95 19.84 31.55
CA ASP A 705 42.95 18.80 32.59
C ASP A 705 41.55 18.56 33.16
N SER A 706 41.29 17.34 33.61
CA SER A 706 40.03 16.95 34.26
C SER A 706 40.12 17.15 35.78
N VAL A 707 39.10 17.79 36.36
CA VAL A 707 38.95 17.96 37.82
C VAL A 707 37.62 17.35 38.26
N ALA A 708 37.68 16.35 39.15
CA ALA A 708 36.49 15.68 39.65
C ALA A 708 35.80 16.50 40.74
N LEU A 709 34.46 16.53 40.72
CA LEU A 709 33.64 17.23 41.71
C LEU A 709 32.83 16.20 42.51
N GLY A 710 33.33 15.83 43.68
CA GLY A 710 32.64 14.95 44.64
C GLY A 710 31.83 15.76 45.64
N LEU A 711 30.86 16.53 45.15
CA LEU A 711 30.07 17.48 45.94
C LEU A 711 28.57 17.25 45.75
N ALA A 712 27.83 17.31 46.86
CA ALA A 712 26.37 17.43 46.80
C ALA A 712 25.98 18.83 46.28
N ARG A 713 24.68 19.05 46.06
CA ARG A 713 24.18 20.36 45.64
C ARG A 713 24.46 21.40 46.72
N SER A 714 25.35 22.34 46.41
CA SER A 714 25.68 23.44 47.32
C SER A 714 26.26 24.66 46.58
N ILE A 715 26.47 25.75 47.33
CA ILE A 715 27.22 26.92 46.86
C ILE A 715 28.64 26.51 46.44
N GLU A 716 29.29 25.61 47.19
CA GLU A 716 30.65 25.11 46.91
C GLU A 716 30.71 24.37 45.58
N LEU A 717 29.66 23.64 45.19
CA LEU A 717 29.56 23.01 43.86
C LEU A 717 29.62 24.05 42.74
N LEU A 718 28.85 25.14 42.85
CA LEU A 718 28.84 26.22 41.85
C LEU A 718 30.18 26.97 41.81
N VAL A 719 30.76 27.26 42.97
CA VAL A 719 32.09 27.86 43.08
C VAL A 719 33.13 26.97 42.40
N SER A 720 33.07 25.66 42.62
CA SER A 720 33.98 24.67 42.04
C SER A 720 33.85 24.57 40.53
N GLN A 721 32.62 24.48 40.01
CA GLN A 721 32.37 24.48 38.57
C GLN A 721 32.95 25.73 37.91
N LEU A 722 32.63 26.93 38.42
CA LEU A 722 33.16 28.18 37.88
C LEU A 722 34.69 28.26 37.98
N ALA A 723 35.27 27.80 39.10
CA ALA A 723 36.71 27.80 39.30
C ALA A 723 37.44 26.91 38.29
N VAL A 724 36.96 25.68 38.07
CA VAL A 724 37.55 24.75 37.10
C VAL A 724 37.45 25.31 35.68
N LEU A 725 36.30 25.88 35.29
CA LEU A 725 36.15 26.52 33.99
C LEU A 725 37.11 27.71 33.81
N LYS A 726 37.30 28.53 34.86
CA LYS A 726 38.27 29.65 34.86
C LYS A 726 39.74 29.20 34.77
N CYS A 727 40.06 27.95 35.12
CA CYS A 727 41.36 27.34 34.86
C CYS A 727 41.53 26.87 33.41
N ALA A 728 40.53 27.07 32.55
CA ALA A 728 40.41 26.43 31.23
C ALA A 728 40.46 24.89 31.31
N ALA A 729 40.06 24.33 32.46
CA ALA A 729 40.02 22.90 32.75
C ALA A 729 38.59 22.36 32.63
N VAL A 730 38.45 21.04 32.72
CA VAL A 730 37.21 20.30 32.50
C VAL A 730 36.70 19.74 33.82
N TYR A 731 35.47 20.08 34.23
CA TYR A 731 34.93 19.48 35.45
C TYR A 731 34.23 18.14 35.18
N VAL A 732 34.37 17.20 36.11
CA VAL A 732 33.77 15.86 36.05
C VAL A 732 32.89 15.65 37.29
N PRO A 733 31.57 15.82 37.19
CA PRO A 733 30.68 15.63 38.33
C PRO A 733 30.62 14.15 38.75
N LEU A 734 30.90 13.89 40.03
CA LEU A 734 30.73 12.58 40.64
C LEU A 734 29.42 12.57 41.45
N ASP A 735 28.60 11.54 41.25
CA ASP A 735 27.41 11.34 42.06
C ASP A 735 27.82 10.81 43.44
N VAL A 736 27.64 11.63 44.46
CA VAL A 736 27.99 11.32 45.86
C VAL A 736 27.21 10.12 46.43
N SER A 737 26.09 9.76 45.81
CA SER A 737 25.29 8.59 46.19
C SER A 737 25.68 7.32 45.43
N ALA A 738 26.51 7.44 44.38
CA ALA A 738 27.00 6.30 43.62
C ALA A 738 28.08 5.54 44.41
N PRO A 739 28.18 4.20 44.24
CA PRO A 739 29.26 3.42 44.83
C PRO A 739 30.64 3.95 44.45
N LEU A 740 31.60 3.88 45.39
CA LEU A 740 32.97 4.35 45.17
C LEU A 740 33.63 3.70 43.96
N GLU A 741 33.34 2.44 43.67
CA GLU A 741 33.89 1.74 42.49
C GLU A 741 33.45 2.41 41.19
N ARG A 742 32.21 2.93 41.15
CA ARG A 742 31.70 3.66 39.98
C ARG A 742 32.37 5.03 39.86
N GLN A 743 32.57 5.72 40.97
CA GLN A 743 33.27 7.00 40.98
C GLN A 743 34.75 6.84 40.58
N GLN A 744 35.41 5.79 41.08
CA GLN A 744 36.78 5.41 40.73
C GLN A 744 36.93 5.20 39.22
N PHE A 745 36.02 4.42 38.62
CA PHE A 745 36.01 4.22 37.17
C PHE A 745 35.90 5.53 36.41
N MET A 746 35.02 6.45 36.82
CA MET A 746 34.83 7.74 36.15
C MET A 746 36.08 8.62 36.24
N VAL A 747 36.77 8.60 37.37
CA VAL A 747 38.02 9.36 37.56
C VAL A 747 39.14 8.80 36.69
N GLU A 748 39.30 7.47 36.64
CA GLU A 748 40.30 6.80 35.81
C GLU A 748 40.05 7.04 34.32
N ASP A 749 38.80 6.90 33.87
CA ASP A 749 38.42 7.11 32.46
C ASP A 749 38.54 8.58 32.02
N SER A 750 38.25 9.53 32.92
CA SER A 750 38.42 10.97 32.65
C SER A 750 39.85 11.48 32.87
N ALA A 751 40.75 10.65 33.39
CA ALA A 751 42.10 11.01 33.82
C ALA A 751 42.14 12.20 34.80
N ALA A 752 41.13 12.31 35.68
CA ALA A 752 41.12 13.35 36.70
C ALA A 752 42.12 13.03 37.81
N GLU A 753 43.06 13.94 38.10
CA GLU A 753 44.05 13.74 39.18
C GLU A 753 43.67 14.48 40.46
N VAL A 754 42.76 15.46 40.37
CA VAL A 754 42.30 16.29 41.49
C VAL A 754 40.81 16.09 41.73
N VAL A 755 40.42 15.94 43.01
CA VAL A 755 39.01 15.90 43.43
C VAL A 755 38.70 17.01 44.42
N LEU A 756 37.66 17.79 44.11
CA LEU A 756 37.10 18.80 45.01
C LEU A 756 35.98 18.15 45.83
N SER A 757 36.10 18.19 47.16
CA SER A 757 35.13 17.60 48.08
C SER A 757 35.10 18.32 49.44
N LEU A 758 34.34 17.82 50.40
CA LEU A 758 34.31 18.29 51.80
C LEU A 758 35.02 17.27 52.70
N ALA A 759 35.69 17.70 53.77
CA ALA A 759 36.55 16.84 54.63
C ALA A 759 35.87 15.56 55.16
N GLY A 760 34.55 15.56 55.32
CA GLY A 760 33.77 14.41 55.80
C GLY A 760 33.31 13.41 54.73
N MET A 761 33.61 13.63 53.45
CA MET A 761 33.12 12.80 52.35
C MET A 761 34.16 11.76 51.90
N ASP A 762 33.67 10.61 51.44
CA ASP A 762 34.50 9.60 50.78
C ASP A 762 34.84 10.06 49.35
N VAL A 763 36.07 9.81 48.92
CA VAL A 763 36.54 10.13 47.57
C VAL A 763 37.27 8.94 46.96
N PRO A 764 37.35 8.84 45.62
CA PRO A 764 38.14 7.81 44.93
C PRO A 764 39.61 7.80 45.37
N GLU A 765 40.23 6.61 45.35
CA GLU A 765 41.62 6.42 45.77
C GLU A 765 42.61 6.98 44.74
N GLY A 766 43.78 7.43 45.22
CA GLY A 766 44.89 7.87 44.35
C GLY A 766 44.77 9.31 43.83
N MET A 767 43.75 10.07 44.23
CA MET A 767 43.55 11.46 43.83
C MET A 767 44.14 12.47 44.82
N LEU A 768 44.56 13.63 44.33
CA LEU A 768 44.83 14.80 45.16
C LEU A 768 43.48 15.43 45.59
N ARG A 769 43.16 15.28 46.87
CA ARG A 769 41.93 15.79 47.45
C ARG A 769 42.10 17.25 47.90
N VAL A 770 41.12 18.10 47.55
CA VAL A 770 40.99 19.48 48.03
C VAL A 770 39.71 19.61 48.86
N ASP A 771 39.88 19.82 50.17
CA ASP A 771 38.78 19.95 51.13
C ASP A 771 38.28 21.40 51.24
N LEU A 772 37.15 21.69 50.61
CA LEU A 772 36.65 23.07 50.45
C LEU A 772 36.16 23.72 51.75
N ASP A 773 35.77 22.94 52.76
CA ASP A 773 35.23 23.41 54.05
C ASP A 773 36.30 23.75 55.08
N THR A 774 37.52 23.24 54.92
CA THR A 774 38.64 23.47 55.85
C THR A 774 39.70 24.40 55.28
N MET A 775 39.61 24.72 53.98
CA MET A 775 40.59 25.51 53.27
C MET A 775 40.38 27.01 53.46
N VAL A 776 41.48 27.72 53.74
CA VAL A 776 41.50 29.18 53.75
C VAL A 776 42.11 29.66 52.44
N LEU A 777 41.27 30.26 51.60
CA LEU A 777 41.67 30.83 50.32
C LEU A 777 42.10 32.29 50.49
N ASP A 778 43.40 32.50 50.70
CA ASP A 778 44.02 33.83 50.75
C ASP A 778 44.61 34.23 49.38
N GLY A 779 44.36 35.45 48.92
CA GLY A 779 44.92 35.96 47.67
C GLY A 779 44.00 36.90 46.88
N THR A 780 44.48 37.32 45.71
CA THR A 780 43.72 38.19 44.79
C THR A 780 42.44 37.50 44.28
N SER A 781 41.38 38.29 44.10
CA SER A 781 40.09 37.86 43.54
C SER A 781 39.86 38.34 42.11
N GLU A 782 40.88 38.85 41.42
CA GLU A 782 40.79 39.27 40.01
C GLU A 782 40.54 38.06 39.08
N ASP A 783 40.06 38.24 37.86
CA ASP A 783 39.90 37.13 36.92
C ASP A 783 41.27 36.62 36.41
N LEU A 784 41.36 35.35 36.04
CA LEU A 784 42.62 34.74 35.57
C LEU A 784 42.93 35.11 34.11
N ASN A 785 41.91 35.47 33.31
CA ASN A 785 42.03 35.85 31.90
C ASN A 785 42.81 34.83 31.03
N LEU A 786 42.62 33.53 31.28
CA LEU A 786 43.19 32.48 30.45
C LEU A 786 42.43 32.40 29.12
N MET A 787 43.14 32.41 28.00
CA MET A 787 42.50 32.24 26.69
C MET A 787 42.08 30.79 26.46
N GLN A 788 40.79 30.58 26.19
CA GLN A 788 40.22 29.27 25.89
C GLN A 788 39.19 29.39 24.75
N SER A 789 39.17 28.42 23.84
CA SER A 789 38.14 28.35 22.80
C SER A 789 36.81 27.89 23.38
N ALA A 790 35.69 28.47 22.93
CA ALA A 790 34.35 27.97 23.26
C ALA A 790 34.08 26.55 22.73
N GLU A 791 34.90 26.04 21.82
CA GLU A 791 34.87 24.63 21.39
C GLU A 791 35.55 23.67 22.38
N SER A 792 36.29 24.19 23.35
CA SER A 792 36.93 23.38 24.39
C SER A 792 35.88 22.75 25.29
N VAL A 793 36.20 21.57 25.82
CA VAL A 793 35.33 20.83 26.73
C VAL A 793 35.18 21.62 28.03
N ALA A 794 33.93 21.84 28.45
CA ALA A 794 33.61 22.47 29.74
C ALA A 794 33.43 21.41 30.83
N TYR A 795 32.77 20.30 30.48
CA TYR A 795 32.58 19.18 31.40
C TYR A 795 32.47 17.83 30.70
N ILE A 796 32.67 16.78 31.51
CA ILE A 796 32.40 15.39 31.14
C ILE A 796 31.21 14.88 31.94
N MET A 797 30.14 14.46 31.26
CA MET A 797 28.96 13.89 31.92
C MET A 797 28.83 12.40 31.58
N TYR A 798 28.86 11.55 32.60
CA TYR A 798 28.74 10.11 32.42
C TYR A 798 27.29 9.67 32.27
N THR A 799 27.04 8.80 31.30
CA THR A 799 25.75 8.12 31.10
C THR A 799 25.91 6.62 31.34
N SER A 800 24.82 5.89 31.60
CA SER A 800 24.87 4.44 31.89
C SER A 800 25.43 3.57 30.76
N GLY A 801 25.47 4.09 29.52
CA GLY A 801 25.95 3.37 28.34
C GLY A 801 25.06 2.18 27.95
N SER A 802 24.78 2.01 26.65
CA SER A 802 23.99 0.87 26.16
C SER A 802 24.64 -0.51 26.43
N THR A 803 25.92 -0.53 26.75
CA THR A 803 26.74 -1.72 27.02
C THR A 803 26.92 -2.00 28.53
N GLY A 804 26.29 -1.21 29.41
CA GLY A 804 26.38 -1.33 30.87
C GLY A 804 27.61 -0.68 31.51
N MET A 805 28.63 -0.31 30.72
CA MET A 805 29.77 0.48 31.16
C MET A 805 29.49 1.98 30.97
N PRO A 806 29.72 2.83 31.99
CA PRO A 806 29.51 4.26 31.87
C PRO A 806 30.35 4.89 30.75
N LYS A 807 29.79 5.88 30.04
CA LYS A 807 30.48 6.61 28.97
C LYS A 807 30.45 8.12 29.23
N GLY A 808 31.63 8.75 29.24
CA GLY A 808 31.79 10.19 29.39
C GLY A 808 31.44 10.96 28.12
N VAL A 809 30.44 11.83 28.19
CA VAL A 809 30.08 12.75 27.11
C VAL A 809 30.82 14.07 27.31
N LEU A 810 31.68 14.41 26.35
CA LEU A 810 32.41 15.67 26.31
C LEU A 810 31.49 16.79 25.83
N VAL A 811 31.22 17.77 26.68
CA VAL A 811 30.33 18.90 26.35
C VAL A 811 31.15 20.19 26.25
N PRO A 812 31.22 20.85 25.09
CA PRO A 812 31.95 22.09 24.94
C PRO A 812 31.17 23.29 25.46
N HIS A 813 31.87 24.37 25.81
CA HIS A 813 31.25 25.61 26.30
C HIS A 813 30.16 26.14 25.36
N ARG A 814 30.42 26.17 24.04
CA ARG A 814 29.44 26.65 23.05
C ARG A 814 28.14 25.86 23.06
N ALA A 815 28.16 24.57 23.40
CA ALA A 815 26.96 23.74 23.47
C ALA A 815 26.08 24.14 24.67
N ILE A 816 26.71 24.50 25.80
CA ILE A 816 26.01 25.05 26.97
C ILE A 816 25.36 26.37 26.60
N ASN A 817 26.12 27.29 26.01
CA ASN A 817 25.61 28.61 25.60
C ASN A 817 24.43 28.48 24.64
N ARG A 818 24.51 27.60 23.63
CA ARG A 818 23.43 27.33 22.68
C ARG A 818 22.15 26.84 23.37
N LEU A 819 22.28 26.03 24.42
CA LEU A 819 21.14 25.45 25.14
C LEU A 819 20.45 26.47 26.05
N VAL A 820 21.22 27.36 26.69
CA VAL A 820 20.70 28.24 27.74
C VAL A 820 20.42 29.67 27.26
N ILE A 821 21.13 30.17 26.25
CA ILE A 821 21.00 31.55 25.73
C ILE A 821 20.23 31.53 24.41
N ASN A 822 19.17 32.35 24.32
CA ASN A 822 18.34 32.49 23.11
C ASN A 822 17.87 31.12 22.56
N ASN A 823 17.48 30.22 23.46
CA ASN A 823 17.15 28.83 23.17
C ASN A 823 15.81 28.63 22.43
N GLY A 824 14.96 29.67 22.44
CA GLY A 824 13.71 29.70 21.70
C GLY A 824 12.54 28.92 22.31
N TYR A 825 12.73 28.23 23.44
CA TYR A 825 11.65 27.50 24.14
C TYR A 825 11.25 28.15 25.47
N ALA A 826 12.13 28.95 26.09
CA ALA A 826 11.86 29.70 27.31
C ALA A 826 12.59 31.05 27.30
N ASP A 827 11.95 32.09 27.85
CA ASP A 827 12.53 33.44 27.95
C ASP A 827 13.06 33.68 29.37
N PHE A 828 14.33 33.35 29.60
CA PHE A 828 15.00 33.57 30.88
C PHE A 828 15.48 35.02 31.02
N ASN A 829 15.05 35.68 32.08
CA ASN A 829 15.36 37.07 32.39
C ASN A 829 15.75 37.24 33.87
N ALA A 830 16.16 38.46 34.25
CA ALA A 830 16.65 38.75 35.60
C ALA A 830 15.60 38.60 36.74
N GLY A 831 14.32 38.57 36.39
CA GLY A 831 13.22 38.29 37.32
C GLY A 831 13.08 36.81 37.67
N ASP A 832 13.64 35.93 36.84
CA ASP A 832 13.46 34.49 37.02
C ASP A 832 14.35 33.94 38.13
N ARG A 833 13.89 32.84 38.73
CA ARG A 833 14.62 32.08 39.74
C ARG A 833 14.55 30.61 39.35
N VAL A 834 15.72 29.97 39.25
CA VAL A 834 15.83 28.55 38.91
C VAL A 834 16.17 27.79 40.19
N ALA A 835 15.29 26.86 40.58
CA ALA A 835 15.55 25.96 41.69
C ALA A 835 16.39 24.77 41.20
N PHE A 836 17.47 24.48 41.91
CA PHE A 836 18.32 23.31 41.66
C PHE A 836 17.68 22.08 42.34
N ALA A 837 16.58 21.59 41.76
CA ALA A 837 15.67 20.59 42.33
C ALA A 837 16.11 19.15 42.10
#